data_AF-A0A8C0XKQ0-F1
#
_entry.id   AF-A0A8C0XKQ0-F1
#
_cell.length_a   1.000
_cell.length_b   1.000
_cell.length_c   1.000
_cell.angle_alpha   90.00
_cell.angle_beta   90.00
_cell.angle_gamma   90.00
#
_symmetry.space_group_name_H-M   'P 1'
#
loop_
_entity.id
_entity.type
_entity.pdbx_description
1 polymer ?
#
loop_
_entity_poly.entity_id
_entity_poly.type
_entity_poly.pdbx_seq_one_letter_code
_entity_poly.pdbx_strand_id
1 'polypeptide(L)'
;MSATINCKEFADYFAVPVQNKMNPAYIFEVEGKPHAIEEYYLNDLGHVYHSGLSPHRLEEPIITKDIYEVAISLIQMFDDLDMKESGNKTWSGAHFVSERSSVLVFLPGLGEINYMHELLTNMIHKRLQVYPLHSSVTLEEQNNIFLSPVPGYRKIILSTNIAESSVTVPDVKYVIDFCLTRTLVCDEDTNYQSLRLSWASKTSCDQRKGRAGRVSKGYCYRLVHKDFWDNSIPDHVVPEMLRCPLGSTILKVKLLDMGEPRALLATALSPPSLSDIERTILLLKEVGALAVSGQREDENPHDGELTFLGRVLAQLPVNQQLGKLIVLGHVFGCLDECLIIGDGSSLFEEFFCDVLAIPIRRGHLVLIVNKMNFSGSSKSDCLALVEAFRAWQACRQRGELRHPKDELDWGRLNYIQIKRIREVAELYEELKNRIAQFNMYVDSRRPVLDQEYRYKQRFILQVVLAGAFYPNYFTFGQPDEEMAVRELAGKDPKTTVVVYHFSPFLFGYFSDIGCLINLCFISYLWSRAFVEFSRNPTERFKTLPSVYMAVKMSQLKVSLELSVHAADEIEGKVQGGSVSKLRNTRVNVDFQKQTVDPMQVSFNTLDRSRTVADLLLTIDVTEVVEVGHFWGYRIDERNAELLKKLTAEINQLELVPLPVHPHPDLVCLAPFIDCDKERYFRAQILYVSGNSAEVFFVDYGNRSHVDLGLLMEIPCQFLELPFQALEFKICKMQPSAKSLVCGEHWSGRASGRFASLVSGCALLVKVFSVVHSVLHVDVYHYSGTQDMVNIRDVLISEGHAELAEECYESKQSHEVLKDLFSKSMENLVDRSVSSPMKDEEKYLIRVLLESFSSNRLGAPNCKAILHGPFNPYELKCHSLTRISKFRYD
;
A
#
# COMPACT_ATOMS: atom_id res chain seq x y z
N MET A 1 -26.81 -19.00 32.51
CA MET A 1 -25.76 -18.50 33.43
C MET A 1 -25.32 -17.13 32.94
N SER A 2 -25.30 -16.12 33.80
CA SER A 2 -24.88 -14.74 33.49
C SER A 2 -23.84 -14.30 34.51
N ALA A 3 -22.75 -13.67 34.08
CA ALA A 3 -21.64 -13.28 34.95
C ALA A 3 -21.88 -11.96 35.70
N THR A 4 -22.80 -11.11 35.21
CA THR A 4 -23.10 -9.78 35.80
C THR A 4 -24.24 -9.01 35.08
N ILE A 5 -24.77 -9.53 33.97
CA ILE A 5 -25.84 -8.86 33.22
C ILE A 5 -27.12 -8.84 34.07
N ASN A 6 -28.00 -7.86 33.84
CA ASN A 6 -29.34 -7.73 34.43
C ASN A 6 -30.10 -9.08 34.39
N CYS A 7 -29.92 -9.93 35.41
CA CYS A 7 -30.45 -11.29 35.43
C CYS A 7 -31.99 -11.29 35.45
N LYS A 8 -32.58 -10.17 35.87
CA LYS A 8 -34.02 -9.94 35.86
C LYS A 8 -34.57 -9.88 34.43
N GLU A 9 -33.89 -9.21 33.51
CA GLU A 9 -34.32 -9.17 32.10
C GLU A 9 -34.41 -10.58 31.49
N PHE A 10 -33.41 -11.43 31.75
CA PHE A 10 -33.48 -12.83 31.33
C PHE A 10 -34.59 -13.60 32.04
N ALA A 11 -34.78 -13.38 33.34
CA ALA A 11 -35.83 -14.05 34.10
C ALA A 11 -37.23 -13.67 33.60
N ASP A 12 -37.45 -12.40 33.28
CA ASP A 12 -38.69 -11.86 32.72
C ASP A 12 -38.91 -12.37 31.29
N TYR A 13 -37.84 -12.46 30.49
CA TYR A 13 -37.90 -12.99 29.13
C TYR A 13 -38.31 -14.47 29.09
N PHE A 14 -37.78 -15.27 30.02
CA PHE A 14 -38.14 -16.69 30.17
C PHE A 14 -39.35 -16.90 31.11
N ALA A 15 -40.17 -15.87 31.33
CA ALA A 15 -41.34 -15.98 32.19
C ALA A 15 -42.37 -16.97 31.62
N VAL A 16 -43.00 -17.75 32.51
CA VAL A 16 -43.99 -18.78 32.16
C VAL A 16 -45.38 -18.34 32.62
N PRO A 17 -46.43 -18.50 31.80
CA PRO A 17 -47.79 -18.18 32.21
C PRO A 17 -48.30 -19.20 33.24
N VAL A 18 -48.63 -18.72 34.45
CA VAL A 18 -49.24 -19.50 35.52
C VAL A 18 -50.44 -18.71 36.06
N GLN A 19 -51.65 -19.31 36.02
CA GLN A 19 -52.88 -18.68 36.55
C GLN A 19 -53.13 -17.25 36.01
N ASN A 20 -53.04 -17.05 34.69
CA ASN A 20 -53.22 -15.75 34.02
C ASN A 20 -52.20 -14.65 34.42
N LYS A 21 -51.07 -15.01 35.01
CA LYS A 21 -49.94 -14.10 35.27
C LYS A 21 -48.64 -14.69 34.71
N MET A 22 -47.78 -13.82 34.19
CA MET A 22 -46.42 -14.21 33.76
C MET A 22 -45.53 -14.24 35.01
N ASN A 23 -45.03 -15.42 35.37
CA ASN A 23 -44.10 -15.57 36.48
C ASN A 23 -42.67 -15.66 35.95
N PRO A 24 -41.74 -14.81 36.41
CA PRO A 24 -40.35 -14.82 35.93
C PRO A 24 -39.62 -16.10 36.33
N ALA A 25 -38.62 -16.48 35.55
CA ALA A 25 -37.78 -17.63 35.84
C ALA A 25 -36.97 -17.42 37.15
N TYR A 26 -36.69 -18.51 37.86
CA TYR A 26 -35.96 -18.43 39.13
C TYR A 26 -34.48 -18.07 38.91
N ILE A 27 -33.97 -17.14 39.71
CA ILE A 27 -32.57 -16.70 39.67
C ILE A 27 -31.82 -17.36 40.83
N PHE A 28 -30.79 -18.14 40.50
CA PHE A 28 -29.85 -18.69 41.47
C PHE A 28 -28.57 -17.85 41.45
N GLU A 29 -28.28 -17.18 42.57
CA GLU A 29 -27.03 -16.44 42.74
C GLU A 29 -25.95 -17.37 43.29
N VAL A 30 -24.81 -17.45 42.58
CA VAL A 30 -23.65 -18.23 43.01
C VAL A 30 -22.63 -17.25 43.59
N GLU A 31 -22.51 -17.24 44.91
CA GLU A 31 -21.54 -16.37 45.59
C GLU A 31 -20.11 -16.85 45.35
N GLY A 32 -19.30 -16.04 44.67
CA GLY A 32 -17.85 -16.11 44.73
C GLY A 32 -17.32 -15.20 45.84
N LYS A 33 -16.22 -15.58 46.50
CA LYS A 33 -15.49 -14.69 47.43
C LYS A 33 -14.25 -14.10 46.74
N PRO A 34 -14.39 -13.08 45.85
CA PRO A 34 -13.22 -12.36 45.35
C PRO A 34 -12.55 -11.61 46.50
N HIS A 35 -11.24 -11.41 46.39
CA HIS A 35 -10.52 -10.53 47.30
C HIS A 35 -10.91 -9.06 47.06
N ALA A 36 -10.73 -8.20 48.07
CA ALA A 36 -11.04 -6.78 47.95
C ALA A 36 -10.20 -6.11 46.85
N ILE A 37 -10.82 -5.21 46.08
CA ILE A 37 -10.18 -4.46 45.00
C ILE A 37 -10.36 -2.96 45.27
N GLU A 38 -9.27 -2.20 45.28
CA GLU A 38 -9.31 -0.74 45.40
C GLU A 38 -9.32 -0.08 44.01
N GLU A 39 -10.15 0.95 43.84
CA GLU A 39 -10.33 1.67 42.58
C GLU A 39 -9.75 3.07 42.69
N TYR A 40 -9.01 3.49 41.67
CA TYR A 40 -8.41 4.81 41.54
C TYR A 40 -8.74 5.42 40.18
N TYR A 41 -9.00 6.72 40.16
CA TYR A 41 -9.27 7.51 38.97
C TYR A 41 -8.12 8.50 38.72
N LEU A 42 -8.11 9.17 37.56
CA LEU A 42 -7.08 10.19 37.26
C LEU A 42 -6.98 11.27 38.34
N ASN A 43 -8.10 11.65 38.96
CA ASN A 43 -8.15 12.64 40.05
C ASN A 43 -7.29 12.22 41.25
N ASP A 44 -7.22 10.92 41.54
CA ASP A 44 -6.48 10.35 42.67
C ASP A 44 -4.98 10.24 42.37
N LEU A 45 -4.60 10.37 41.09
CA LEU A 45 -3.24 10.23 40.58
C LEU A 45 -2.51 11.56 40.39
N GLY A 46 -3.02 12.66 40.94
CA GLY A 46 -2.41 13.99 40.79
C GLY A 46 -0.96 14.12 41.31
N HIS A 47 -0.49 13.17 42.10
CA HIS A 47 0.91 13.08 42.56
C HIS A 47 1.86 12.42 41.55
N VAL A 48 1.31 11.80 40.50
CA VAL A 48 2.02 10.97 39.50
C VAL A 48 2.32 11.77 38.23
N TYR A 49 1.56 12.84 37.97
CA TYR A 49 1.71 13.68 36.78
C TYR A 49 1.74 15.17 37.15
N HIS A 50 2.51 15.98 36.41
CA HIS A 50 2.71 17.41 36.69
C HIS A 50 2.06 18.35 35.66
N SER A 51 1.43 17.79 34.62
CA SER A 51 0.84 18.54 33.50
C SER A 51 -0.69 18.46 33.53
N GLY A 52 -1.37 19.59 33.27
CA GLY A 52 -2.83 19.63 33.20
C GLY A 52 -3.36 18.83 32.01
N LEU A 53 -3.88 17.62 32.28
CA LEU A 53 -4.54 16.78 31.26
C LEU A 53 -5.80 17.47 30.74
N SER A 54 -6.01 17.40 29.42
CA SER A 54 -7.25 17.91 28.79
C SER A 54 -8.46 17.10 29.27
N PRO A 55 -9.63 17.73 29.51
CA PRO A 55 -10.83 17.01 29.90
C PRO A 55 -11.28 16.05 28.79
N HIS A 56 -11.68 14.84 29.19
CA HIS A 56 -12.20 13.82 28.28
C HIS A 56 -13.56 14.24 27.73
N ARG A 57 -13.80 13.99 26.44
CA ARG A 57 -15.09 14.20 25.75
C ARG A 57 -15.65 12.87 25.27
N LEU A 58 -16.97 12.73 25.30
CA LEU A 58 -17.63 11.49 24.89
C LEU A 58 -17.50 11.27 23.37
N GLU A 59 -17.59 12.36 22.60
CA GLU A 59 -17.61 12.36 21.14
C GLU A 59 -16.23 12.10 20.51
N GLU A 60 -15.14 12.27 21.27
CA GLU A 60 -13.77 12.17 20.79
C GLU A 60 -12.94 11.18 21.65
N PRO A 61 -13.17 9.87 21.53
CA PRO A 61 -12.39 8.87 22.24
C PRO A 61 -10.96 8.82 21.66
N ILE A 62 -9.99 9.41 22.35
CA ILE A 62 -8.59 9.47 21.93
C ILE A 62 -7.68 9.17 23.12
N ILE A 63 -6.60 8.43 22.89
CA ILE A 63 -5.51 8.28 23.86
C ILE A 63 -4.41 9.28 23.52
N THR A 64 -4.20 10.27 24.38
CA THR A 64 -3.09 11.22 24.26
C THR A 64 -1.79 10.62 24.77
N LYS A 65 -0.64 11.16 24.35
CA LYS A 65 0.69 10.70 24.80
C LYS A 65 0.84 10.77 26.32
N ASP A 66 0.31 11.83 26.93
CA ASP A 66 0.36 12.04 28.38
C ASP A 66 -0.29 10.89 29.16
N ILE A 67 -1.37 10.29 28.64
CA ILE A 67 -2.04 9.14 29.29
C ILE A 67 -1.13 7.90 29.27
N TYR A 68 -0.37 7.68 28.21
CA TYR A 68 0.64 6.61 28.17
C TYR A 68 1.75 6.87 29.20
N GLU A 69 2.19 8.12 29.36
CA GLU A 69 3.19 8.48 30.37
C GLU A 69 2.67 8.23 31.80
N VAL A 70 1.40 8.54 32.09
CA VAL A 70 0.76 8.20 33.37
C VAL A 70 0.79 6.69 33.61
N ALA A 71 0.42 5.87 32.61
CA ALA A 71 0.45 4.41 32.73
C ALA A 71 1.86 3.87 32.99
N ILE A 72 2.89 4.44 32.34
CA ILE A 72 4.29 4.08 32.56
C ILE A 72 4.73 4.45 33.98
N SER A 73 4.40 5.65 34.45
CA SER A 73 4.70 6.10 35.81
C SER A 73 4.04 5.21 36.87
N LEU A 74 2.79 4.79 36.66
CA LEU A 74 2.10 3.81 37.52
C LEU A 74 2.89 2.49 37.60
N ILE A 75 3.28 1.93 36.45
CA ILE A 75 4.05 0.67 36.38
C ILE A 75 5.36 0.79 37.16
N GLN A 76 6.02 1.94 37.11
CA GLN A 76 7.26 2.19 37.87
C GLN A 76 7.03 2.26 39.38
N MET A 77 5.93 2.87 39.83
CA MET A 77 5.60 2.99 41.25
C MET A 77 5.12 1.68 41.88
N PHE A 78 4.63 0.72 41.09
CA PHE A 78 4.17 -0.55 41.64
C PHE A 78 5.27 -1.35 42.35
N ASP A 79 6.54 -1.14 41.99
CA ASP A 79 7.67 -1.71 42.72
C ASP A 79 7.69 -1.20 44.18
N ASP A 80 7.50 0.10 44.39
CA ASP A 80 7.44 0.71 45.73
C ASP A 80 6.20 0.28 46.51
N LEU A 81 5.06 0.10 45.82
CA LEU A 81 3.82 -0.38 46.44
C LEU A 81 3.97 -1.84 46.91
N ASP A 82 4.51 -2.73 46.08
CA ASP A 82 4.76 -4.12 46.44
C ASP A 82 5.77 -4.23 47.61
N MET A 83 6.79 -3.35 47.66
CA MET A 83 7.74 -3.28 48.80
C MET A 83 7.06 -2.84 50.10
N LYS A 84 6.25 -1.79 50.07
CA LYS A 84 5.53 -1.28 51.26
C LYS A 84 4.57 -2.31 51.83
N GLU A 85 3.89 -3.08 50.98
CA GLU A 85 2.95 -4.11 51.41
C GLU A 85 3.66 -5.36 51.96
N SER A 86 4.80 -5.75 51.35
CA SER A 86 5.62 -6.88 51.81
C SER A 86 6.38 -6.58 53.12
N GLY A 87 6.78 -5.33 53.34
CA GLY A 87 7.49 -4.88 54.54
C GLY A 87 6.73 -5.02 55.85
N ASN A 88 5.41 -5.25 55.81
CA ASN A 88 4.58 -5.51 56.99
C ASN A 88 4.57 -6.99 57.44
N LYS A 89 5.25 -7.91 56.73
CA LYS A 89 5.42 -9.31 57.15
C LYS A 89 6.88 -9.58 57.53
N THR A 90 7.19 -9.51 58.81
CA THR A 90 8.55 -9.74 59.32
C THR A 90 8.88 -11.23 59.50
N TRP A 91 10.02 -11.62 58.92
CA TRP A 91 10.97 -12.68 59.34
C TRP A 91 10.67 -14.18 59.12
N SER A 92 11.33 -14.74 58.11
CA SER A 92 12.18 -15.94 58.29
C SER A 92 13.20 -16.02 57.13
N GLY A 93 14.47 -16.20 57.47
CA GLY A 93 15.62 -16.05 56.58
C GLY A 93 15.66 -17.04 55.41
N ALA A 94 15.44 -16.51 54.21
CA ALA A 94 15.97 -17.00 52.95
C ALA A 94 16.02 -15.79 52.00
N HIS A 95 17.03 -15.70 51.14
CA HIS A 95 17.14 -14.66 50.11
C HIS A 95 15.92 -14.70 49.17
N PHE A 96 14.83 -14.04 49.53
CA PHE A 96 13.65 -13.90 48.70
C PHE A 96 13.90 -12.76 47.71
N VAL A 97 14.08 -13.12 46.44
CA VAL A 97 13.81 -12.18 45.34
C VAL A 97 12.35 -11.76 45.51
N SER A 98 12.09 -10.47 45.77
CA SER A 98 10.72 -10.00 45.97
C SER A 98 9.90 -10.32 44.72
N GLU A 99 8.87 -11.14 44.91
CA GLU A 99 7.97 -11.58 43.84
C GLU A 99 7.16 -10.36 43.38
N ARG A 100 7.48 -9.86 42.18
CA ARG A 100 6.82 -8.69 41.60
C ARG A 100 5.47 -9.11 41.04
N SER A 101 4.40 -8.44 41.47
CA SER A 101 3.04 -8.79 41.06
C SER A 101 2.77 -8.41 39.60
N SER A 102 1.96 -9.21 38.90
CA SER A 102 1.68 -9.01 37.48
C SER A 102 0.70 -7.86 37.24
N VAL A 103 0.91 -7.15 36.12
CA VAL A 103 0.12 -5.99 35.69
C VAL A 103 -0.64 -6.35 34.42
N LEU A 104 -1.94 -6.07 34.38
CA LEU A 104 -2.78 -6.20 33.19
C LEU A 104 -3.21 -4.81 32.73
N VAL A 105 -2.90 -4.46 31.49
CA VAL A 105 -3.23 -3.16 30.88
C VAL A 105 -4.27 -3.37 29.78
N PHE A 106 -5.41 -2.71 29.87
CA PHE A 106 -6.45 -2.74 28.85
C PHE A 106 -6.29 -1.59 27.86
N LEU A 107 -6.06 -1.94 26.59
CA LEU A 107 -5.90 -1.04 25.45
C LEU A 107 -6.94 -1.37 24.37
N PRO A 108 -7.36 -0.41 23.53
CA PRO A 108 -8.49 -0.62 22.62
C PRO A 108 -8.17 -1.45 21.37
N GLY A 109 -6.90 -1.58 20.98
CA GLY A 109 -6.50 -2.29 19.76
C GLY A 109 -5.00 -2.55 19.66
N LEU A 110 -4.61 -3.23 18.57
CA LEU A 110 -3.24 -3.66 18.34
C LEU A 110 -2.26 -2.50 18.16
N GLY A 111 -2.67 -1.41 17.50
CA GLY A 111 -1.82 -0.23 17.31
C GLY A 111 -1.41 0.40 18.65
N GLU A 112 -2.36 0.50 19.57
CA GLU A 112 -2.13 1.04 20.92
C GLU A 112 -1.30 0.07 21.78
N ILE A 113 -1.53 -1.24 21.66
CA ILE A 113 -0.69 -2.28 22.29
C ILE A 113 0.77 -2.15 21.85
N ASN A 114 1.01 -2.02 20.55
CA ASN A 114 2.37 -1.94 20.01
C ASN A 114 3.08 -0.66 20.44
N TYR A 115 2.35 0.47 20.45
CA TYR A 115 2.90 1.74 20.94
C TYR A 115 3.33 1.65 22.41
N MET A 116 2.47 1.09 23.28
CA MET A 116 2.82 0.88 24.69
C MET A 116 3.96 -0.13 24.86
N HIS A 117 3.99 -1.19 24.05
CA HIS A 117 5.06 -2.18 24.04
C HIS A 117 6.41 -1.54 23.71
N GLU A 118 6.49 -0.68 22.70
CA GLU A 118 7.70 0.04 22.31
C GLU A 118 8.20 0.95 23.45
N LEU A 119 7.29 1.72 24.07
CA LEU A 119 7.62 2.60 25.20
C LEU A 119 8.20 1.81 26.39
N LEU A 120 7.62 0.66 26.71
CA LEU A 120 8.09 -0.21 27.80
C LEU A 120 9.38 -0.95 27.45
N THR A 121 9.57 -1.37 26.20
CA THR A 121 10.77 -2.09 25.74
C THR A 121 12.01 -1.20 25.79
N ASN A 122 11.85 0.10 25.52
CA ASN A 122 12.92 1.09 25.67
C ASN A 122 13.43 1.23 27.12
N MET A 123 12.72 0.68 28.10
CA MET A 123 13.07 0.70 29.53
C MET A 123 13.83 -0.57 29.98
N ILE A 124 14.83 -1.00 29.20
CA ILE A 124 15.58 -2.26 29.36
C ILE A 124 16.12 -2.46 30.79
N HIS A 125 16.49 -1.39 31.48
CA HIS A 125 17.06 -1.45 32.84
C HIS A 125 16.08 -1.84 33.96
N LYS A 126 14.77 -1.93 33.69
CA LYS A 126 13.73 -2.07 34.72
C LYS A 126 13.25 -3.50 34.96
N ARG A 127 13.85 -4.50 34.30
CA ARG A 127 13.50 -5.93 34.40
C ARG A 127 11.99 -6.17 34.21
N LEU A 128 11.48 -5.76 33.05
CA LEU A 128 10.09 -5.95 32.66
C LEU A 128 9.99 -7.08 31.62
N GLN A 129 8.97 -7.92 31.73
CA GLN A 129 8.58 -8.88 30.69
C GLN A 129 7.21 -8.48 30.16
N VAL A 130 7.16 -7.95 28.94
CA VAL A 130 5.95 -7.44 28.31
C VAL A 130 5.38 -8.48 27.36
N TYR A 131 4.09 -8.80 27.52
CA TYR A 131 3.38 -9.78 26.70
C TYR A 131 2.16 -9.11 26.05
N PRO A 132 2.13 -8.98 24.71
CA PRO A 132 0.96 -8.53 23.99
C PRO A 132 -0.09 -9.64 23.90
N LEU A 133 -1.36 -9.30 24.11
CA LEU A 133 -2.50 -10.19 24.06
C LEU A 133 -3.61 -9.59 23.19
N HIS A 134 -3.76 -10.15 21.99
CA HIS A 134 -4.75 -9.74 21.00
C HIS A 134 -5.26 -10.97 20.25
N SER A 135 -6.45 -10.91 19.63
CA SER A 135 -6.98 -12.02 18.83
C SER A 135 -6.07 -12.38 17.65
N SER A 136 -5.33 -11.40 17.13
CA SER A 136 -4.33 -11.59 16.07
C SER A 136 -2.99 -12.14 16.55
N VAL A 137 -2.80 -12.42 17.85
CA VAL A 137 -1.60 -13.09 18.38
C VAL A 137 -1.83 -14.59 18.40
N THR A 138 -0.81 -15.39 18.11
CA THR A 138 -0.98 -16.84 17.95
C THR A 138 -1.23 -17.55 19.27
N LEU A 139 -1.93 -18.70 19.26
CA LEU A 139 -2.31 -19.40 20.49
C LEU A 139 -1.11 -19.76 21.38
N GLU A 140 0.02 -20.14 20.78
CA GLU A 140 1.26 -20.42 21.51
C GLU A 140 1.81 -19.18 22.24
N GLU A 141 1.75 -18.01 21.61
CA GLU A 141 2.18 -16.75 22.22
C GLU A 141 1.22 -16.31 23.33
N GLN A 142 -0.08 -16.52 23.14
CA GLN A 142 -1.07 -16.34 24.20
C GLN A 142 -0.79 -17.30 25.38
N ASN A 143 -0.35 -18.53 25.10
CA ASN A 143 -0.02 -19.50 26.15
C ASN A 143 1.19 -19.09 26.99
N ASN A 144 2.14 -18.34 26.44
CA ASN A 144 3.28 -17.80 27.19
C ASN A 144 2.84 -16.88 28.34
N ILE A 145 1.65 -16.29 28.25
CA ILE A 145 1.07 -15.44 29.31
C ILE A 145 0.70 -16.25 30.55
N PHE A 146 0.51 -17.57 30.46
CA PHE A 146 0.26 -18.40 31.65
C PHE A 146 1.54 -18.83 32.35
N LEU A 147 2.70 -18.64 31.73
CA LEU A 147 3.97 -18.94 32.35
C LEU A 147 4.29 -17.93 33.45
N SER A 148 4.94 -18.41 34.50
CA SER A 148 5.48 -17.55 35.56
C SER A 148 6.60 -16.68 35.00
N PRO A 149 6.70 -15.40 35.42
CA PRO A 149 7.79 -14.54 34.99
C PRO A 149 9.14 -15.05 35.51
N VAL A 150 10.21 -14.64 34.83
CA VAL A 150 11.58 -14.88 35.29
C VAL A 150 11.77 -14.21 36.66
N PRO A 151 12.41 -14.88 37.64
CA PRO A 151 12.59 -14.31 38.98
C PRO A 151 13.19 -12.90 38.95
N GLY A 152 12.52 -11.97 39.63
CA GLY A 152 12.92 -10.55 39.70
C GLY A 152 12.49 -9.70 38.51
N TYR A 153 11.77 -10.26 37.53
CA TYR A 153 11.11 -9.51 36.48
C TYR A 153 9.63 -9.29 36.81
N ARG A 154 9.08 -8.14 36.41
CA ARG A 154 7.63 -7.88 36.47
C ARG A 154 6.98 -8.28 35.16
N LYS A 155 5.92 -9.07 35.24
CA LYS A 155 5.08 -9.43 34.08
C LYS A 155 4.08 -8.32 33.79
N ILE A 156 4.07 -7.83 32.56
CA ILE A 156 3.13 -6.83 32.06
C ILE A 156 2.40 -7.43 30.88
N ILE A 157 1.08 -7.46 30.95
CA ILE A 157 0.22 -8.01 29.90
C ILE A 157 -0.53 -6.83 29.28
N LEU A 158 -0.33 -6.61 27.98
CA LEU A 158 -1.00 -5.56 27.21
C LEU A 158 -2.13 -6.21 26.42
N SER A 159 -3.38 -5.98 26.79
CA SER A 159 -4.53 -6.73 26.27
C SER A 159 -5.65 -5.83 25.75
N THR A 160 -6.40 -6.34 24.77
CA THR A 160 -7.75 -5.83 24.48
C THR A 160 -8.81 -6.45 25.40
N ASN A 161 -10.09 -6.32 25.06
CA ASN A 161 -11.21 -6.96 25.74
C ASN A 161 -11.14 -8.51 25.74
N ILE A 162 -10.19 -9.15 25.06
CA ILE A 162 -9.99 -10.61 25.14
C ILE A 162 -9.68 -11.08 26.58
N ALA A 163 -8.97 -10.29 27.38
CA ALA A 163 -8.72 -10.61 28.80
C ALA A 163 -9.92 -10.27 29.71
N GLU A 164 -10.94 -9.57 29.21
CA GLU A 164 -12.15 -9.22 29.95
C GLU A 164 -13.04 -10.43 30.19
N SER A 165 -13.06 -11.39 29.26
CA SER A 165 -13.91 -12.58 29.32
C SER A 165 -13.17 -13.87 28.92
N SER A 166 -12.50 -13.87 27.76
CA SER A 166 -12.00 -15.09 27.10
C SER A 166 -10.75 -15.70 27.73
N VAL A 167 -9.90 -14.89 28.36
CA VAL A 167 -8.64 -15.34 28.97
C VAL A 167 -8.59 -14.97 30.45
N THR A 168 -8.19 -15.95 31.28
CA THR A 168 -8.12 -15.80 32.74
C THR A 168 -6.69 -16.03 33.20
N VAL A 169 -5.99 -14.92 33.46
CA VAL A 169 -4.64 -14.94 34.02
C VAL A 169 -4.75 -14.90 35.56
N PRO A 170 -4.18 -15.88 36.29
CA PRO A 170 -4.41 -16.01 37.73
C PRO A 170 -3.59 -15.02 38.57
N ASP A 171 -2.40 -14.60 38.13
CA ASP A 171 -1.41 -13.86 38.93
C ASP A 171 -1.53 -12.32 38.85
N VAL A 172 -2.65 -11.80 38.33
CA VAL A 172 -2.87 -10.35 38.16
C VAL A 172 -3.27 -9.70 39.48
N LYS A 173 -2.50 -8.69 39.90
CA LYS A 173 -2.79 -7.85 41.07
C LYS A 173 -3.13 -6.41 40.71
N TYR A 174 -2.52 -5.89 39.64
CA TYR A 174 -2.70 -4.51 39.18
C TYR A 174 -3.40 -4.51 37.82
N VAL A 175 -4.50 -3.78 37.70
CA VAL A 175 -5.18 -3.51 36.42
C VAL A 175 -5.05 -2.03 36.11
N ILE A 176 -4.60 -1.70 34.89
CA ILE A 176 -4.63 -0.34 34.33
C ILE A 176 -5.63 -0.34 33.19
N ASP A 177 -6.69 0.45 33.29
CA ASP A 177 -7.78 0.48 32.33
C ASP A 177 -7.88 1.85 31.65
N PHE A 178 -7.61 1.89 30.35
CA PHE A 178 -7.81 3.10 29.52
C PHE A 178 -9.28 3.39 29.25
N CYS A 179 -10.20 2.51 29.67
CA CYS A 179 -11.65 2.66 29.53
C CYS A 179 -12.13 2.81 28.07
N LEU A 180 -11.33 2.35 27.11
CA LEU A 180 -11.66 2.37 25.69
C LEU A 180 -11.81 0.95 25.13
N THR A 181 -12.56 0.84 24.05
CA THR A 181 -12.76 -0.40 23.30
C THR A 181 -13.08 -0.09 21.84
N ARG A 182 -12.69 -0.98 20.93
CA ARG A 182 -13.12 -0.94 19.54
C ARG A 182 -14.39 -1.77 19.38
N THR A 183 -15.43 -1.16 18.80
CA THR A 183 -16.74 -1.78 18.62
C THR A 183 -17.10 -1.77 17.14
N LEU A 184 -17.60 -2.90 16.63
CA LEU A 184 -18.17 -2.97 15.29
C LEU A 184 -19.51 -2.26 15.27
N VAL A 185 -19.63 -1.25 14.42
CA VAL A 185 -20.83 -0.43 14.22
C VAL A 185 -21.20 -0.45 12.75
N CYS A 186 -22.46 -0.79 12.47
CA CYS A 186 -23.04 -0.62 11.14
C CYS A 186 -23.56 0.81 10.98
N ASP A 187 -23.18 1.46 9.89
CA ASP A 187 -23.74 2.77 9.52
C ASP A 187 -25.16 2.60 8.97
N GLU A 188 -26.13 3.35 9.50
CA GLU A 188 -27.55 3.17 9.17
C GLU A 188 -27.89 3.56 7.72
N ASP A 189 -27.14 4.50 7.14
CA ASP A 189 -27.40 4.99 5.79
C ASP A 189 -26.72 4.13 4.73
N THR A 190 -25.46 3.77 4.96
CA THR A 190 -24.64 3.04 3.99
C THR A 190 -24.63 1.53 4.20
N ASN A 191 -25.13 1.05 5.35
CA ASN A 191 -25.04 -0.34 5.80
C ASN A 191 -23.58 -0.86 5.86
N TYR A 192 -22.62 0.06 5.94
CA TYR A 192 -21.20 -0.25 5.98
C TYR A 192 -20.77 -0.54 7.42
N GLN A 193 -20.08 -1.66 7.62
CA GLN A 193 -19.51 -1.99 8.91
C GLN A 193 -18.18 -1.29 9.11
N SER A 194 -18.05 -0.55 10.20
CA SER A 194 -16.80 0.09 10.60
C SER A 194 -16.45 -0.28 12.03
N LEU A 195 -15.16 -0.52 12.27
CA LEU A 195 -14.63 -0.70 13.60
C LEU A 195 -14.34 0.69 14.19
N ARG A 196 -15.16 1.14 15.13
CA ARG A 196 -15.03 2.48 15.74
C ARG A 196 -14.43 2.38 17.13
N LEU A 197 -13.54 3.31 17.46
CA LEU A 197 -13.06 3.50 18.82
C LEU A 197 -14.17 4.15 19.65
N SER A 198 -14.42 3.61 20.84
CA SER A 198 -15.53 4.01 21.72
C SER A 198 -15.14 3.85 23.19
N TRP A 199 -15.82 4.57 24.08
CA TRP A 199 -15.71 4.38 25.52
C TRP A 199 -16.33 3.03 25.91
N ALA A 200 -15.61 2.25 26.72
CA ALA A 200 -16.11 1.00 27.29
C ALA A 200 -17.20 1.29 28.33
N SER A 201 -18.20 0.42 28.45
CA SER A 201 -19.26 0.59 29.44
C SER A 201 -18.75 0.39 30.85
N LYS A 202 -19.47 0.92 31.85
CA LYS A 202 -19.15 0.70 33.27
C LYS A 202 -19.11 -0.78 33.60
N THR A 203 -20.07 -1.55 33.09
CA THR A 203 -20.12 -3.01 33.23
C THR A 203 -18.87 -3.71 32.69
N SER A 204 -18.37 -3.33 31.51
CA SER A 204 -17.11 -3.88 30.97
C SER A 204 -15.91 -3.51 31.83
N CYS A 205 -15.80 -2.24 32.23
CA CYS A 205 -14.74 -1.75 33.11
C CYS A 205 -14.79 -2.40 34.51
N ASP A 206 -15.96 -2.81 35.00
CA ASP A 206 -16.11 -3.58 36.24
C ASP A 206 -15.68 -5.05 36.07
N GLN A 207 -15.92 -5.66 34.90
CA GLN A 207 -15.37 -6.99 34.58
C GLN A 207 -13.84 -6.94 34.48
N ARG A 208 -13.27 -5.88 33.90
CA ARG A 208 -11.82 -5.62 33.86
C ARG A 208 -11.24 -5.47 35.26
N LYS A 209 -11.89 -4.67 36.12
CA LYS A 209 -11.54 -4.53 37.54
C LYS A 209 -11.48 -5.89 38.24
N GLY A 210 -12.48 -6.75 38.02
CA GLY A 210 -12.58 -8.08 38.62
C GLY A 210 -11.39 -9.01 38.33
N ARG A 211 -10.51 -8.66 37.37
CA ARG A 211 -9.29 -9.40 37.05
C ARG A 211 -8.18 -9.23 38.10
N ALA A 212 -8.20 -8.17 38.91
CA ALA A 212 -7.20 -7.87 39.94
C ALA A 212 -7.42 -8.59 41.30
N GLY A 213 -8.61 -9.15 41.56
CA GLY A 213 -9.03 -9.64 42.88
C GLY A 213 -9.10 -11.15 43.03
N ARG A 214 -8.37 -11.91 42.20
CA ARG A 214 -8.50 -13.38 42.12
C ARG A 214 -7.64 -14.14 43.13
N VAL A 215 -6.43 -13.66 43.40
CA VAL A 215 -5.43 -14.36 44.24
C VAL A 215 -5.08 -13.57 45.50
N SER A 216 -5.15 -12.25 45.45
CA SER A 216 -4.86 -11.35 46.57
C SER A 216 -5.69 -10.08 46.48
N LYS A 217 -5.53 -9.19 47.47
CA LYS A 217 -6.02 -7.81 47.36
C LYS A 217 -5.51 -7.20 46.06
N GLY A 218 -6.43 -6.62 45.29
CA GLY A 218 -6.18 -6.09 43.95
C GLY A 218 -6.31 -4.57 43.87
N TYR A 219 -5.81 -4.01 42.79
CA TYR A 219 -5.83 -2.58 42.51
C TYR A 219 -6.22 -2.32 41.06
N CYS A 220 -7.18 -1.44 40.84
CA CYS A 220 -7.66 -1.04 39.51
C CYS A 220 -7.49 0.48 39.32
N TYR A 221 -6.73 0.86 38.30
CA TYR A 221 -6.47 2.25 37.94
C TYR A 221 -7.19 2.57 36.64
N ARG A 222 -8.23 3.40 36.72
CA ARG A 222 -9.00 3.88 35.58
C ARG A 222 -8.43 5.21 35.10
N LEU A 223 -7.96 5.25 33.86
CA LEU A 223 -7.35 6.45 33.27
C LEU A 223 -8.41 7.43 32.73
N VAL A 224 -9.42 7.71 33.55
CA VAL A 224 -10.49 8.70 33.28
C VAL A 224 -10.75 9.53 34.54
N HIS A 225 -11.25 10.76 34.35
CA HIS A 225 -11.67 11.60 35.48
C HIS A 225 -12.94 11.06 36.11
N LYS A 226 -13.07 11.17 37.44
CA LYS A 226 -14.22 10.64 38.18
C LYS A 226 -15.55 11.27 37.76
N ASP A 227 -15.55 12.59 37.54
CA ASP A 227 -16.75 13.31 37.07
C ASP A 227 -17.22 12.84 35.68
N PHE A 228 -16.28 12.47 34.81
CA PHE A 228 -16.59 11.92 33.48
C PHE A 228 -17.10 10.47 33.59
N TRP A 229 -16.51 9.68 34.48
CA TRP A 229 -16.98 8.32 34.77
C TRP A 229 -18.43 8.32 35.25
N ASP A 230 -18.78 9.17 36.21
CA ASP A 230 -20.12 9.19 36.80
C ASP A 230 -21.19 9.68 35.81
N ASN A 231 -20.89 10.74 35.04
CA ASN A 231 -21.89 11.45 34.23
C ASN A 231 -21.91 11.09 32.73
N SER A 232 -20.84 10.53 32.17
CA SER A 232 -20.70 10.40 30.71
C SER A 232 -20.52 8.96 30.21
N ILE A 233 -19.91 8.07 30.99
CA ILE A 233 -19.67 6.68 30.56
C ILE A 233 -20.98 5.87 30.62
N PRO A 234 -21.34 5.13 29.55
CA PRO A 234 -22.57 4.35 29.51
C PRO A 234 -22.51 3.16 30.48
N ASP A 235 -23.63 2.82 31.11
CA ASP A 235 -23.66 1.73 32.09
C ASP A 235 -23.50 0.35 31.44
N HIS A 236 -24.13 0.15 30.26
CA HIS A 236 -24.20 -1.12 29.54
C HIS A 236 -23.77 -1.00 28.08
N VAL A 237 -23.24 -2.09 27.52
CA VAL A 237 -22.92 -2.19 26.09
C VAL A 237 -24.21 -2.40 25.30
N VAL A 238 -24.33 -1.71 24.15
CA VAL A 238 -25.45 -1.95 23.22
C VAL A 238 -25.35 -3.38 22.63
N PRO A 239 -26.41 -4.20 22.73
CA PRO A 239 -26.41 -5.57 22.21
C PRO A 239 -26.04 -5.66 20.74
N GLU A 240 -25.30 -6.71 20.36
CA GLU A 240 -24.82 -6.91 18.99
C GLU A 240 -25.94 -6.95 17.94
N MET A 241 -27.09 -7.52 18.31
CA MET A 241 -28.30 -7.57 17.47
C MET A 241 -28.75 -6.19 16.97
N LEU A 242 -28.47 -5.12 17.73
CA LEU A 242 -28.89 -3.76 17.41
C LEU A 242 -27.84 -2.96 16.61
N ARG A 243 -26.60 -3.46 16.50
CA ARG A 243 -25.46 -2.71 15.91
C ARG A 243 -24.77 -3.43 14.76
N CYS A 244 -25.07 -4.71 14.53
CA CYS A 244 -24.46 -5.52 13.48
C CYS A 244 -25.50 -5.94 12.40
N PRO A 245 -25.06 -6.18 11.15
CA PRO A 245 -25.93 -6.63 10.07
C PRO A 245 -26.62 -7.95 10.39
N LEU A 246 -27.91 -8.03 10.07
CA LEU A 246 -28.77 -9.17 10.41
C LEU A 246 -28.74 -10.29 9.36
N GLY A 247 -27.93 -10.17 8.30
CA GLY A 247 -27.99 -11.04 7.12
C GLY A 247 -27.83 -12.53 7.44
N SER A 248 -26.84 -12.87 8.26
CA SER A 248 -26.59 -14.26 8.67
C SER A 248 -27.68 -14.79 9.60
N THR A 249 -28.21 -13.95 10.49
CA THR A 249 -29.33 -14.28 11.38
C THR A 249 -30.59 -14.59 10.57
N ILE A 250 -30.96 -13.73 9.62
CA ILE A 250 -32.15 -13.91 8.78
C ILE A 250 -32.03 -15.17 7.90
N LEU A 251 -30.86 -15.44 7.31
CA LEU A 251 -30.65 -16.67 6.54
C LEU A 251 -30.79 -17.93 7.41
N LYS A 252 -30.31 -17.91 8.66
CA LYS A 252 -30.49 -19.04 9.60
C LYS A 252 -31.95 -19.22 10.01
N VAL A 253 -32.68 -18.14 10.28
CA VAL A 253 -34.12 -18.17 10.57
C VAL A 253 -34.89 -18.85 9.43
N LYS A 254 -34.56 -18.49 8.18
CA LYS A 254 -35.16 -19.10 6.99
C LYS A 254 -34.72 -20.54 6.76
N LEU A 255 -33.45 -20.87 7.00
CA LEU A 255 -32.94 -22.23 6.87
C LEU A 255 -33.62 -23.20 7.87
N LEU A 256 -33.92 -22.72 9.07
CA LEU A 256 -34.57 -23.48 10.14
C LEU A 256 -36.10 -23.43 10.09
N ASP A 257 -36.69 -22.77 9.08
CA ASP A 257 -38.14 -22.61 8.90
C ASP A 257 -38.87 -22.05 10.15
N MET A 258 -38.26 -21.06 10.81
CA MET A 258 -38.80 -20.46 12.05
C MET A 258 -39.87 -19.37 11.80
N GLY A 259 -40.39 -19.26 10.57
CA GLY A 259 -41.41 -18.28 10.18
C GLY A 259 -40.85 -16.96 9.63
N GLU A 260 -41.69 -15.90 9.68
CA GLU A 260 -41.34 -14.56 9.17
C GLU A 260 -40.26 -13.92 10.07
N PRO A 261 -39.11 -13.47 9.51
CA PRO A 261 -38.03 -12.86 10.28
C PRO A 261 -38.49 -11.66 11.12
N ARG A 262 -39.42 -10.85 10.60
CA ARG A 262 -39.99 -9.69 11.29
C ARG A 262 -40.72 -10.09 12.57
N ALA A 263 -41.62 -11.07 12.48
CA ALA A 263 -42.41 -11.54 13.60
C ALA A 263 -41.52 -12.21 14.66
N LEU A 264 -40.56 -13.03 14.23
CA LEU A 264 -39.66 -13.73 15.14
C LEU A 264 -38.71 -12.76 15.87
N LEU A 265 -38.05 -11.85 15.16
CA LEU A 265 -37.08 -10.93 15.75
C LEU A 265 -37.74 -9.90 16.68
N ALA A 266 -39.03 -9.60 16.49
CA ALA A 266 -39.81 -8.81 17.44
C ALA A 266 -39.96 -9.48 18.81
N THR A 267 -39.78 -10.80 18.90
CA THR A 267 -39.79 -11.56 20.16
C THR A 267 -38.40 -11.73 20.80
N ALA A 268 -37.35 -11.13 20.24
CA ALA A 268 -36.02 -11.17 20.83
C ALA A 268 -35.96 -10.34 22.12
N LEU A 269 -35.00 -10.65 23.02
CA LEU A 269 -34.78 -9.91 24.26
C LEU A 269 -34.57 -8.39 24.02
N SER A 270 -33.82 -8.07 22.98
CA SER A 270 -33.62 -6.70 22.50
C SER A 270 -33.91 -6.70 20.99
N PRO A 271 -35.14 -6.41 20.57
CA PRO A 271 -35.54 -6.53 19.17
C PRO A 271 -34.86 -5.45 18.31
N PRO A 272 -34.33 -5.79 17.13
CA PRO A 272 -33.77 -4.82 16.20
C PRO A 272 -34.87 -3.93 15.59
N SER A 273 -34.46 -2.80 15.01
CA SER A 273 -35.42 -1.92 14.34
C SER A 273 -36.04 -2.61 13.12
N LEU A 274 -37.33 -2.34 12.87
CA LEU A 274 -38.03 -2.91 11.72
C LEU A 274 -37.37 -2.50 10.40
N SER A 275 -36.90 -1.25 10.31
CA SER A 275 -36.18 -0.73 9.15
C SER A 275 -34.89 -1.51 8.86
N ASP A 276 -34.15 -1.95 9.89
CA ASP A 276 -32.91 -2.73 9.70
C ASP A 276 -33.21 -4.14 9.18
N ILE A 277 -34.29 -4.75 9.67
CA ILE A 277 -34.75 -6.05 9.17
C ILE A 277 -35.14 -5.92 7.69
N GLU A 278 -35.98 -4.94 7.35
CA GLU A 278 -36.45 -4.70 5.99
C GLU A 278 -35.29 -4.41 5.03
N ARG A 279 -34.35 -3.54 5.43
CA ARG A 279 -33.13 -3.24 4.65
C ARG A 279 -32.29 -4.49 4.43
N THR A 280 -32.12 -5.32 5.46
CA THR A 280 -31.34 -6.56 5.36
C THR A 280 -32.01 -7.55 4.41
N ILE A 281 -33.33 -7.67 4.41
CA ILE A 281 -34.08 -8.55 3.49
C ILE A 281 -33.91 -8.08 2.04
N LEU A 282 -33.99 -6.77 1.80
CA LEU A 282 -33.72 -6.20 0.48
C LEU A 282 -32.29 -6.50 0.00
N LEU A 283 -31.30 -6.35 0.88
CA LEU A 283 -29.91 -6.71 0.57
C LEU A 283 -29.75 -8.19 0.25
N LEU A 284 -30.39 -9.08 1.01
CA LEU A 284 -30.35 -10.53 0.76
C LEU A 284 -31.04 -10.91 -0.57
N LYS A 285 -32.09 -10.18 -0.98
CA LYS A 285 -32.71 -10.29 -2.30
C LYS A 285 -31.75 -9.83 -3.41
N GLU A 286 -31.05 -8.71 -3.22
CA GLU A 286 -30.05 -8.18 -4.17
C GLU A 286 -28.84 -9.12 -4.33
N VAL A 287 -28.38 -9.73 -3.23
CA VAL A 287 -27.34 -10.77 -3.25
C VAL A 287 -27.80 -12.03 -3.98
N GLY A 288 -29.12 -12.25 -4.07
CA GLY A 288 -29.75 -13.45 -4.64
C GLY A 288 -29.94 -14.58 -3.63
N ALA A 289 -29.77 -14.31 -2.33
CA ALA A 289 -29.93 -15.28 -1.26
C ALA A 289 -31.42 -15.55 -0.93
N LEU A 290 -32.28 -14.54 -1.10
CA LEU A 290 -33.73 -14.65 -1.01
C LEU A 290 -34.36 -14.39 -2.38
N ALA A 291 -35.47 -15.06 -2.67
CA ALA A 291 -36.19 -14.88 -3.91
C ALA A 291 -36.82 -13.47 -3.99
N VAL A 292 -36.74 -12.85 -5.17
CA VAL A 292 -37.48 -11.63 -5.49
C VAL A 292 -38.91 -12.06 -5.85
N SER A 293 -39.76 -12.18 -4.84
CA SER A 293 -41.19 -12.47 -4.97
C SER A 293 -41.85 -11.44 -5.89
N GLY A 294 -42.21 -11.84 -7.11
CA GLY A 294 -42.59 -10.90 -8.17
C GLY A 294 -43.77 -11.32 -9.04
N GLN A 295 -44.60 -12.31 -8.66
CA GLN A 295 -45.70 -12.75 -9.54
C GLN A 295 -47.05 -13.09 -8.88
N ARG A 296 -47.26 -12.79 -7.59
CA ARG A 296 -48.59 -12.94 -6.95
C ARG A 296 -48.96 -11.68 -6.18
N GLU A 297 -50.20 -11.22 -6.35
CA GLU A 297 -50.73 -9.97 -5.76
C GLU A 297 -50.82 -9.97 -4.22
N ASP A 298 -50.58 -11.12 -3.57
CA ASP A 298 -50.70 -11.31 -2.10
C ASP A 298 -49.35 -11.44 -1.36
N GLU A 299 -48.20 -11.19 -1.99
CA GLU A 299 -46.89 -11.50 -1.40
C GLU A 299 -46.22 -10.33 -0.66
N ASN A 300 -45.77 -10.58 0.57
CA ASN A 300 -45.14 -9.58 1.46
C ASN A 300 -43.77 -9.13 0.91
N PRO A 301 -43.58 -7.84 0.54
CA PRO A 301 -42.31 -7.33 0.02
C PRO A 301 -41.17 -7.42 1.05
N HIS A 302 -41.52 -7.50 2.34
CA HIS A 302 -40.61 -7.63 3.47
C HIS A 302 -40.31 -9.08 3.84
N ASP A 303 -40.63 -10.05 2.97
CA ASP A 303 -40.23 -11.44 3.13
C ASP A 303 -39.77 -12.06 1.79
N GLY A 304 -39.14 -13.23 1.84
CA GLY A 304 -38.73 -13.98 0.65
C GLY A 304 -38.30 -15.41 0.96
N GLU A 305 -38.54 -16.30 0.00
CA GLU A 305 -38.15 -17.71 0.08
C GLU A 305 -36.65 -17.90 -0.10
N LEU A 306 -36.08 -18.89 0.59
CA LEU A 306 -34.65 -19.19 0.54
C LEU A 306 -34.27 -19.81 -0.82
N THR A 307 -33.39 -19.14 -1.57
CA THR A 307 -32.88 -19.67 -2.85
C THR A 307 -31.85 -20.77 -2.62
N PHE A 308 -31.43 -21.46 -3.69
CA PHE A 308 -30.29 -22.39 -3.59
C PHE A 308 -29.02 -21.68 -3.13
N LEU A 309 -28.73 -20.49 -3.68
CA LEU A 309 -27.62 -19.67 -3.22
C LEU A 309 -27.77 -19.35 -1.73
N GLY A 310 -28.95 -18.90 -1.29
CA GLY A 310 -29.22 -18.63 0.13
C GLY A 310 -28.98 -19.82 1.05
N ARG A 311 -29.36 -21.04 0.62
CA ARG A 311 -29.07 -22.29 1.36
C ARG A 311 -27.57 -22.52 1.54
N VAL A 312 -26.77 -22.30 0.48
CA VAL A 312 -25.31 -22.40 0.58
C VAL A 312 -24.77 -21.35 1.55
N LEU A 313 -25.15 -20.09 1.37
CA LEU A 313 -24.66 -18.97 2.20
C LEU A 313 -24.99 -19.16 3.69
N ALA A 314 -26.13 -19.75 4.02
CA ALA A 314 -26.54 -20.00 5.40
C ALA A 314 -25.67 -21.04 6.14
N GLN A 315 -25.00 -21.94 5.40
CA GLN A 315 -24.18 -23.02 5.96
C GLN A 315 -22.67 -22.71 5.99
N LEU A 316 -22.23 -21.72 5.22
CA LEU A 316 -20.82 -21.32 5.19
C LEU A 316 -20.51 -20.36 6.35
N PRO A 317 -19.36 -20.50 7.03
CA PRO A 317 -18.93 -19.62 8.12
C PRO A 317 -18.30 -18.32 7.60
N VAL A 318 -18.81 -17.75 6.50
CA VAL A 318 -18.27 -16.54 5.85
C VAL A 318 -19.37 -15.51 5.62
N ASN A 319 -18.99 -14.26 5.35
CA ASN A 319 -19.94 -13.22 4.99
C ASN A 319 -20.65 -13.54 3.66
N GLN A 320 -21.85 -13.00 3.44
CA GLN A 320 -22.70 -13.32 2.28
C GLN A 320 -22.00 -13.04 0.94
N GLN A 321 -21.19 -11.97 0.84
CA GLN A 321 -20.43 -11.65 -0.37
C GLN A 321 -19.32 -12.68 -0.65
N LEU A 322 -18.61 -13.14 0.38
CA LEU A 322 -17.57 -14.17 0.26
C LEU A 322 -18.18 -15.53 -0.07
N GLY A 323 -19.33 -15.87 0.51
CA GLY A 323 -20.05 -17.09 0.14
C GLY A 323 -20.52 -17.03 -1.33
N LYS A 324 -21.00 -15.86 -1.79
CA LYS A 324 -21.37 -15.64 -3.20
C LYS A 324 -20.15 -15.76 -4.11
N LEU A 325 -18.99 -15.26 -3.69
CA LEU A 325 -17.72 -15.41 -4.39
C LEU A 325 -17.38 -16.88 -4.63
N ILE A 326 -17.48 -17.72 -3.60
CA ILE A 326 -17.19 -19.16 -3.69
C ILE A 326 -18.14 -19.84 -4.69
N VAL A 327 -19.44 -19.54 -4.62
CA VAL A 327 -20.44 -20.11 -5.54
C VAL A 327 -20.18 -19.67 -6.98
N LEU A 328 -19.90 -18.39 -7.21
CA LEU A 328 -19.53 -17.88 -8.54
C LEU A 328 -18.21 -18.50 -9.01
N GLY A 329 -17.24 -18.69 -8.12
CA GLY A 329 -15.98 -19.37 -8.43
C GLY A 329 -16.19 -20.78 -8.97
N HIS A 330 -17.15 -21.53 -8.41
CA HIS A 330 -17.54 -22.84 -8.96
C HIS A 330 -18.14 -22.72 -10.37
N VAL A 331 -19.08 -21.79 -10.57
CA VAL A 331 -19.76 -21.59 -11.87
C VAL A 331 -18.78 -21.19 -12.98
N PHE A 332 -17.78 -20.37 -12.66
CA PHE A 332 -16.80 -19.85 -13.62
C PHE A 332 -15.48 -20.62 -13.68
N GLY A 333 -15.34 -21.71 -12.91
CA GLY A 333 -14.16 -22.58 -12.94
C GLY A 333 -12.91 -22.02 -12.23
N CYS A 334 -13.08 -21.10 -11.28
CA CYS A 334 -12.01 -20.52 -10.45
C CYS A 334 -12.26 -20.74 -8.94
N LEU A 335 -12.82 -21.90 -8.59
CA LEU A 335 -13.21 -22.24 -7.21
C LEU A 335 -12.01 -22.28 -6.25
N ASP A 336 -10.86 -22.78 -6.70
CA ASP A 336 -9.64 -22.88 -5.90
C ASP A 336 -9.20 -21.49 -5.38
N GLU A 337 -9.15 -20.50 -6.27
CA GLU A 337 -8.81 -19.12 -5.93
C GLU A 337 -9.86 -18.48 -5.03
N CYS A 338 -11.14 -18.69 -5.31
CA CYS A 338 -12.23 -18.11 -4.52
C CYS A 338 -12.28 -18.68 -3.10
N LEU A 339 -11.90 -19.94 -2.89
CA LEU A 339 -11.76 -20.52 -1.55
C LEU A 339 -10.62 -19.84 -0.79
N ILE A 340 -9.44 -19.75 -1.41
CA ILE A 340 -8.29 -19.07 -0.81
C ILE A 340 -8.64 -17.62 -0.43
N ILE A 341 -9.38 -16.90 -1.27
CA ILE A 341 -9.84 -15.53 -0.97
C ILE A 341 -10.88 -15.53 0.15
N GLY A 342 -11.81 -16.47 0.16
CA GLY A 342 -12.85 -16.63 1.19
C GLY A 342 -12.26 -16.80 2.59
N ASP A 343 -11.26 -17.66 2.73
CA ASP A 343 -10.55 -17.90 3.99
C ASP A 343 -9.61 -16.74 4.33
N GLY A 344 -8.83 -16.32 3.33
CA GLY A 344 -7.79 -15.33 3.47
C GLY A 344 -8.31 -13.93 3.78
N SER A 345 -9.51 -13.56 3.33
CA SER A 345 -10.05 -12.20 3.51
C SER A 345 -10.35 -11.84 4.97
N SER A 346 -10.71 -12.82 5.81
CA SER A 346 -10.91 -12.60 7.25
C SER A 346 -9.60 -12.43 8.03
N LEU A 347 -8.52 -12.98 7.50
CA LEU A 347 -7.17 -12.97 8.10
C LEU A 347 -6.18 -12.14 7.28
N PHE A 348 -6.63 -11.38 6.27
CA PHE A 348 -5.77 -10.80 5.22
C PHE A 348 -4.78 -9.79 5.78
N GLU A 349 -5.23 -8.94 6.71
CA GLU A 349 -4.34 -7.98 7.37
C GLU A 349 -3.32 -8.67 8.28
N GLU A 350 -3.65 -9.84 8.83
CA GLU A 350 -2.79 -10.65 9.69
C GLU A 350 -1.84 -11.57 8.90
N PHE A 351 -2.10 -11.75 7.60
CA PHE A 351 -1.35 -12.63 6.69
C PHE A 351 0.08 -12.13 6.42
N PHE A 352 0.25 -10.82 6.33
CA PHE A 352 1.53 -10.17 6.06
C PHE A 352 2.15 -9.66 7.38
N CYS A 353 3.03 -10.49 7.94
CA CYS A 353 4.01 -10.28 9.01
C CYS A 353 3.58 -9.78 10.41
N ASP A 354 4.38 -10.22 11.40
CA ASP A 354 4.35 -9.84 12.81
C ASP A 354 4.47 -8.32 13.01
N VAL A 355 3.39 -7.71 13.49
CA VAL A 355 3.32 -6.28 13.83
C VAL A 355 4.24 -5.92 15.01
N LEU A 356 4.78 -6.93 15.72
CA LEU A 356 5.59 -6.76 16.94
C LEU A 356 7.11 -6.76 16.70
N ALA A 357 7.60 -7.27 15.56
CA ALA A 357 9.04 -7.50 15.36
C ALA A 357 9.76 -6.41 14.56
N ILE A 358 9.04 -5.45 13.97
CA ILE A 358 9.62 -4.45 13.07
C ILE A 358 9.21 -3.04 13.50
N PRO A 359 10.15 -2.06 13.58
CA PRO A 359 9.80 -0.67 13.83
C PRO A 359 8.71 -0.19 12.85
N ILE A 360 7.59 0.26 13.43
CA ILE A 360 6.25 0.48 12.85
C ILE A 360 6.28 1.21 11.50
N ARG A 361 7.28 2.07 11.25
CA ARG A 361 7.32 2.90 10.03
C ARG A 361 8.11 2.28 8.88
N ARG A 362 9.21 1.58 9.13
CA ARG A 362 10.04 0.97 8.08
C ARG A 362 9.55 -0.43 7.69
N GLY A 363 8.97 -1.19 8.62
CA GLY A 363 8.42 -2.52 8.34
C GLY A 363 7.20 -2.53 7.43
N HIS A 364 6.29 -1.56 7.62
CA HIS A 364 5.10 -1.43 6.78
C HIS A 364 5.41 -1.13 5.31
N LEU A 365 6.49 -0.39 5.03
CA LEU A 365 6.92 -0.10 3.66
C LEU A 365 7.42 -1.36 2.95
N VAL A 366 8.25 -2.16 3.62
CA VAL A 366 8.74 -3.43 3.04
C VAL A 366 7.59 -4.41 2.82
N LEU A 367 6.62 -4.43 3.73
CA LEU A 367 5.39 -5.21 3.56
C LEU A 367 4.59 -4.78 2.32
N ILE A 368 4.45 -3.48 2.06
CA ILE A 368 3.80 -2.97 0.85
C ILE A 368 4.58 -3.41 -0.40
N VAL A 369 5.92 -3.37 -0.39
CA VAL A 369 6.74 -3.88 -1.50
C VAL A 369 6.43 -5.35 -1.77
N ASN A 370 6.41 -6.19 -0.75
CA ASN A 370 6.15 -7.62 -0.94
C ASN A 370 4.72 -7.90 -1.39
N LYS A 371 3.73 -7.18 -0.86
CA LYS A 371 2.35 -7.25 -1.37
C LYS A 371 2.29 -6.89 -2.86
N MET A 372 3.00 -5.83 -3.27
CA MET A 372 3.09 -5.44 -4.68
C MET A 372 3.75 -6.53 -5.53
N ASN A 373 4.82 -7.15 -5.04
CA ASN A 373 5.50 -8.25 -5.72
C ASN A 373 4.56 -9.44 -5.97
N PHE A 374 3.76 -9.84 -4.98
CA PHE A 374 2.77 -10.91 -5.15
C PHE A 374 1.58 -10.50 -6.03
N SER A 375 1.15 -9.23 -5.95
CA SER A 375 0.09 -8.72 -6.82
C SER A 375 0.51 -8.67 -8.30
N GLY A 376 1.81 -8.51 -8.54
CA GLY A 376 2.42 -8.29 -9.85
C GLY A 376 1.66 -7.25 -10.66
N SER A 377 1.09 -7.71 -11.75
CA SER A 377 0.25 -6.96 -12.70
C SER A 377 -1.08 -6.42 -12.23
N SER A 378 -1.64 -7.13 -11.25
CA SER A 378 -3.09 -7.23 -11.08
C SER A 378 -3.71 -6.05 -10.40
N LYS A 379 -2.91 -5.28 -9.66
CA LYS A 379 -3.37 -4.18 -8.81
C LYS A 379 -4.51 -4.64 -7.88
N SER A 380 -4.50 -5.91 -7.47
CA SER A 380 -5.55 -6.53 -6.66
C SER A 380 -4.96 -7.23 -5.45
N ASP A 381 -5.42 -6.81 -4.26
CA ASP A 381 -5.03 -7.40 -2.98
C ASP A 381 -5.48 -8.87 -2.87
N CYS A 382 -6.69 -9.19 -3.34
CA CYS A 382 -7.22 -10.56 -3.34
C CYS A 382 -6.31 -11.50 -4.14
N LEU A 383 -5.84 -11.05 -5.32
CA LEU A 383 -4.93 -11.83 -6.15
C LEU A 383 -3.53 -11.95 -5.53
N ALA A 384 -3.05 -10.90 -4.86
CA ALA A 384 -1.79 -10.97 -4.13
C ALA A 384 -1.81 -12.06 -3.04
N LEU A 385 -2.92 -12.22 -2.31
CA LEU A 385 -3.06 -13.30 -1.34
C LEU A 385 -3.11 -14.68 -1.99
N VAL A 386 -3.84 -14.84 -3.10
CA VAL A 386 -3.88 -16.11 -3.84
C VAL A 386 -2.47 -16.52 -4.30
N GLU A 387 -1.71 -15.59 -4.88
CA GLU A 387 -0.36 -15.87 -5.36
C GLU A 387 0.64 -16.14 -4.21
N ALA A 388 0.51 -15.44 -3.08
CA ALA A 388 1.31 -15.70 -1.89
C ALA A 388 1.04 -17.10 -1.30
N PHE A 389 -0.23 -17.49 -1.19
CA PHE A 389 -0.62 -18.84 -0.73
C PHE A 389 -0.12 -19.93 -1.68
N ARG A 390 -0.26 -19.71 -2.99
CA ARG A 390 0.23 -20.63 -4.02
C ARG A 390 1.74 -20.77 -4.01
N ALA A 391 2.48 -19.68 -3.83
CA ALA A 391 3.93 -19.70 -3.73
C ALA A 391 4.37 -20.60 -2.56
N TRP A 392 3.78 -20.42 -1.38
CA TRP A 392 4.03 -21.26 -0.21
C TRP A 392 3.68 -22.73 -0.47
N GLN A 393 2.49 -23.00 -0.99
CA GLN A 393 2.01 -24.37 -1.26
C GLN A 393 2.91 -25.07 -2.30
N ALA A 394 3.36 -24.36 -3.33
CA ALA A 394 4.26 -24.90 -4.35
C ALA A 394 5.65 -25.21 -3.77
N CYS A 395 6.21 -24.36 -2.93
CA CYS A 395 7.48 -24.64 -2.23
C CYS A 395 7.35 -25.88 -1.32
N ARG A 396 6.22 -26.05 -0.62
CA ARG A 396 5.93 -27.26 0.17
C ARG A 396 5.85 -28.52 -0.70
N GLN A 397 5.17 -28.46 -1.85
CA GLN A 397 5.06 -29.58 -2.79
C GLN A 397 6.40 -29.96 -3.42
N ARG A 398 7.27 -28.98 -3.73
CA ARG A 398 8.65 -29.23 -4.20
C ARG A 398 9.56 -29.81 -3.11
N GLY A 399 9.12 -29.78 -1.85
CA GLY A 399 9.89 -30.30 -0.72
C GLY A 399 10.95 -29.33 -0.18
N GLU A 400 10.89 -28.05 -0.58
CA GLU A 400 11.80 -26.99 -0.12
C GLU A 400 11.48 -26.55 1.32
N LEU A 401 10.22 -26.69 1.76
CA LEU A 401 9.75 -26.27 3.09
C LEU A 401 9.38 -27.49 3.94
N ARG A 402 10.27 -28.48 4.02
CA ARG A 402 10.06 -29.71 4.82
C ARG A 402 10.42 -29.50 6.29
N HIS A 403 11.49 -28.75 6.58
CA HIS A 403 11.85 -28.43 7.95
C HIS A 403 11.16 -27.15 8.41
N PRO A 404 10.69 -27.09 9.68
CA PRO A 404 10.08 -25.87 10.23
C PRO A 404 10.98 -24.63 10.14
N LYS A 405 12.31 -24.81 10.15
CA LYS A 405 13.26 -23.70 9.99
C LYS A 405 13.19 -23.09 8.58
N ASP A 406 13.22 -23.93 7.55
CA ASP A 406 13.17 -23.47 6.15
C ASP A 406 11.85 -22.74 5.86
N GLU A 407 10.75 -23.21 6.44
CA GLU A 407 9.45 -22.55 6.36
C GLU A 407 9.43 -21.20 7.09
N LEU A 408 10.01 -21.12 8.29
CA LEU A 408 10.16 -19.85 9.02
C LEU A 408 11.04 -18.85 8.27
N ASP A 409 12.14 -19.31 7.68
CA ASP A 409 13.03 -18.45 6.90
C ASP A 409 12.37 -17.98 5.60
N TRP A 410 11.59 -18.83 4.92
CA TRP A 410 10.74 -18.43 3.80
C TRP A 410 9.72 -17.36 4.23
N GLY A 411 9.08 -17.52 5.39
CA GLY A 411 8.16 -16.54 5.95
C GLY A 411 8.83 -15.20 6.24
N ARG A 412 10.04 -15.21 6.79
CA ARG A 412 10.85 -14.00 7.05
C ARG A 412 11.22 -13.28 5.77
N LEU A 413 11.66 -14.01 4.74
CA LEU A 413 12.05 -13.43 3.45
C LEU A 413 10.86 -12.79 2.73
N ASN A 414 9.68 -13.40 2.81
CA ASN A 414 8.46 -12.92 2.14
C ASN A 414 7.58 -12.03 3.03
N TYR A 415 7.97 -11.81 4.29
CA TYR A 415 7.21 -11.05 5.29
C TYR A 415 5.79 -11.61 5.48
N ILE A 416 5.70 -12.94 5.57
CA ILE A 416 4.46 -13.70 5.78
C ILE A 416 4.56 -14.46 7.11
N GLN A 417 3.51 -14.37 7.93
CA GLN A 417 3.47 -15.12 9.17
C GLN A 417 3.09 -16.58 8.91
N ILE A 418 4.04 -17.50 9.10
CA ILE A 418 3.86 -18.93 8.77
C ILE A 418 2.73 -19.60 9.54
N LYS A 419 2.43 -19.13 10.76
CA LYS A 419 1.30 -19.66 11.52
C LYS A 419 -0.03 -19.33 10.84
N ARG A 420 -0.19 -18.10 10.34
CA ARG A 420 -1.40 -17.64 9.65
C ARG A 420 -1.63 -18.31 8.31
N ILE A 421 -0.57 -18.51 7.51
CA ILE A 421 -0.72 -19.23 6.23
C ILE A 421 -1.12 -20.70 6.44
N ARG A 422 -0.70 -21.33 7.55
CA ARG A 422 -1.15 -22.67 7.95
C ARG A 422 -2.61 -22.68 8.40
N GLU A 423 -3.03 -21.72 9.21
CA GLU A 423 -4.45 -21.56 9.60
C GLU A 423 -5.34 -21.37 8.37
N VAL A 424 -4.93 -20.53 7.41
CA VAL A 424 -5.65 -20.38 6.13
C VAL A 424 -5.70 -21.70 5.36
N ALA A 425 -4.62 -22.50 5.38
CA ALA A 425 -4.64 -23.82 4.74
C ALA A 425 -5.60 -24.81 5.42
N GLU A 426 -5.74 -24.74 6.75
CA GLU A 426 -6.70 -25.55 7.51
C GLU A 426 -8.14 -25.12 7.22
N LEU A 427 -8.42 -23.82 7.23
CA LEU A 427 -9.72 -23.25 6.89
C LEU A 427 -10.11 -23.55 5.43
N TYR A 428 -9.15 -23.50 4.52
CA TYR A 428 -9.34 -23.88 3.12
C TYR A 428 -9.82 -25.33 2.97
N GLU A 429 -9.21 -26.28 3.68
CA GLU A 429 -9.70 -27.66 3.66
C GLU A 429 -11.06 -27.80 4.37
N GLU A 430 -11.34 -27.02 5.42
CA GLU A 430 -12.67 -26.99 6.05
C GLU A 430 -13.76 -26.49 5.09
N LEU A 431 -13.56 -25.34 4.44
CA LEU A 431 -14.51 -24.80 3.47
C LEU A 431 -14.70 -25.75 2.29
N LYS A 432 -13.62 -26.30 1.76
CA LYS A 432 -13.65 -27.30 0.69
C LYS A 432 -14.49 -28.52 1.05
N ASN A 433 -14.39 -29.00 2.30
CA ASN A 433 -15.22 -30.09 2.80
C ASN A 433 -16.70 -29.68 2.96
N ARG A 434 -16.99 -28.46 3.41
CA ARG A 434 -18.36 -27.94 3.53
C ARG A 434 -19.04 -27.78 2.17
N ILE A 435 -18.34 -27.23 1.17
CA ILE A 435 -18.92 -27.03 -0.17
C ILE A 435 -19.10 -28.34 -0.95
N ALA A 436 -18.34 -29.39 -0.62
CA ALA A 436 -18.49 -30.71 -1.24
C ALA A 436 -19.90 -31.29 -1.02
N GLN A 437 -20.56 -30.94 0.08
CA GLN A 437 -21.96 -31.34 0.36
C GLN A 437 -22.95 -30.79 -0.68
N PHE A 438 -22.57 -29.73 -1.41
CA PHE A 438 -23.34 -29.13 -2.48
C PHE A 438 -22.86 -29.54 -3.88
N ASN A 439 -22.06 -30.61 -3.99
CA ASN A 439 -21.44 -31.08 -5.23
C ASN A 439 -20.46 -30.09 -5.88
N MET A 440 -19.89 -29.17 -5.11
CA MET A 440 -18.84 -28.27 -5.57
C MET A 440 -17.47 -28.86 -5.24
N TYR A 441 -16.71 -29.21 -6.27
CA TYR A 441 -15.38 -29.83 -6.14
C TYR A 441 -14.31 -28.98 -6.83
N VAL A 442 -13.11 -28.95 -6.25
CA VAL A 442 -11.94 -28.31 -6.85
C VAL A 442 -11.32 -29.26 -7.87
N ASP A 443 -11.30 -28.86 -9.13
CA ASP A 443 -10.73 -29.65 -10.21
C ASP A 443 -9.20 -29.79 -10.06
N SER A 444 -8.71 -31.03 -10.00
CA SER A 444 -7.27 -31.31 -9.86
C SER A 444 -6.51 -31.23 -11.18
N ARG A 445 -7.22 -31.21 -12.32
CA ARG A 445 -6.64 -31.20 -13.67
C ARG A 445 -6.45 -29.78 -14.15
N ARG A 446 -5.26 -29.22 -13.90
CA ARG A 446 -4.87 -27.93 -14.51
C ARG A 446 -4.66 -28.13 -16.02
N PRO A 447 -5.28 -27.33 -16.90
CA PRO A 447 -4.92 -27.31 -18.31
C PRO A 447 -3.43 -27.03 -18.44
N VAL A 448 -2.79 -27.61 -19.47
CA VAL A 448 -1.41 -27.28 -19.83
C VAL A 448 -1.31 -25.75 -19.94
N LEU A 449 -0.47 -25.14 -19.10
CA LEU A 449 -0.39 -23.70 -18.97
C LEU A 449 0.17 -23.06 -20.25
N ASP A 450 -0.73 -22.58 -21.11
CA ASP A 450 -0.41 -21.53 -22.06
C ASP A 450 -0.40 -20.18 -21.32
N GLN A 451 0.43 -19.24 -21.76
CA GLN A 451 0.54 -17.90 -21.17
C GLN A 451 -0.79 -17.13 -21.31
N GLU A 452 -1.55 -17.36 -22.39
CA GLU A 452 -2.91 -16.82 -22.56
C GLU A 452 -3.90 -17.34 -21.52
N TYR A 453 -3.76 -18.59 -21.04
CA TYR A 453 -4.70 -19.18 -20.08
C TYR A 453 -4.63 -18.47 -18.73
N ARG A 454 -3.42 -18.10 -18.27
CA ARG A 454 -3.26 -17.34 -17.01
C ARG A 454 -3.96 -15.99 -17.05
N TYR A 455 -3.87 -15.27 -18.17
CA TYR A 455 -4.53 -13.97 -18.31
C TYR A 455 -6.06 -14.11 -18.33
N LYS A 456 -6.57 -15.09 -19.07
CA LYS A 456 -8.01 -15.39 -19.11
C LYS A 456 -8.54 -15.76 -17.73
N GLN A 457 -7.84 -16.63 -17.00
CA GLN A 457 -8.21 -17.02 -15.64
C GLN A 457 -8.22 -15.83 -14.68
N ARG A 458 -7.21 -14.95 -14.76
CA ARG A 458 -7.17 -13.72 -13.96
C ARG A 458 -8.32 -12.76 -14.28
N PHE A 459 -8.65 -12.58 -15.55
CA PHE A 459 -9.80 -11.76 -15.95
C PHE A 459 -11.12 -12.34 -15.45
N ILE A 460 -11.32 -13.66 -15.58
CA ILE A 460 -12.50 -14.35 -15.04
C ILE A 460 -12.61 -14.12 -13.53
N LEU A 461 -11.51 -14.25 -12.79
CA LEU A 461 -11.50 -14.02 -11.35
C LEU A 461 -11.82 -12.56 -10.99
N GLN A 462 -11.36 -11.58 -11.78
CA GLN A 462 -11.76 -10.18 -11.60
C GLN A 462 -13.26 -9.95 -11.85
N VAL A 463 -13.86 -10.61 -12.84
CA VAL A 463 -15.30 -10.57 -13.11
C VAL A 463 -16.09 -11.21 -11.95
N VAL A 464 -15.61 -12.35 -11.45
CA VAL A 464 -16.20 -13.05 -10.30
C VAL A 464 -16.13 -12.20 -9.02
N LEU A 465 -14.99 -11.56 -8.76
CA LEU A 465 -14.82 -10.59 -7.68
C LEU A 465 -15.80 -9.42 -7.82
N ALA A 466 -15.90 -8.82 -9.01
CA ALA A 466 -16.84 -7.74 -9.26
C ALA A 466 -18.28 -8.18 -8.97
N GLY A 467 -18.74 -9.31 -9.52
CA GLY A 467 -20.10 -9.83 -9.31
C GLY A 467 -20.41 -10.24 -7.86
N ALA A 468 -19.41 -10.69 -7.11
CA ALA A 468 -19.56 -11.07 -5.70
C ALA A 468 -19.68 -9.85 -4.77
N PHE A 469 -18.87 -8.81 -5.02
CA PHE A 469 -18.82 -7.61 -4.19
C PHE A 469 -19.72 -6.47 -4.67
N TYR A 470 -20.44 -6.62 -5.78
CA TYR A 470 -21.50 -5.70 -6.19
C TYR A 470 -22.51 -5.46 -5.05
N PRO A 471 -22.95 -4.21 -4.79
CA PRO A 471 -22.69 -2.98 -5.56
C PRO A 471 -21.51 -2.13 -5.04
N ASN A 472 -20.58 -2.69 -4.23
CA ASN A 472 -19.49 -1.94 -3.58
C ASN A 472 -18.38 -1.52 -4.56
N TYR A 473 -18.73 -0.68 -5.52
CA TYR A 473 -17.83 -0.18 -6.54
C TYR A 473 -17.46 1.27 -6.26
N PHE A 474 -16.25 1.60 -6.66
CA PHE A 474 -15.76 2.96 -6.60
C PHE A 474 -15.25 3.38 -7.98
N THR A 475 -15.49 4.62 -8.34
CA THR A 475 -14.88 5.25 -9.51
C THR A 475 -13.69 6.08 -9.09
N PHE A 476 -12.64 6.01 -9.90
CA PHE A 476 -11.55 6.96 -9.78
C PHE A 476 -11.98 8.27 -10.48
N GLY A 477 -11.80 9.39 -9.78
CA GLY A 477 -11.87 10.71 -10.41
C GLY A 477 -10.73 10.87 -11.41
N GLN A 478 -10.94 11.68 -12.44
CA GLN A 478 -9.85 12.04 -13.35
C GLN A 478 -8.81 12.86 -12.57
N PRO A 479 -7.51 12.52 -12.66
CA PRO A 479 -6.47 13.34 -12.06
C PRO A 479 -6.45 14.70 -12.77
N ASP A 480 -6.25 15.78 -12.01
CA ASP A 480 -6.01 17.10 -12.59
C ASP A 480 -4.57 17.14 -13.11
N GLU A 481 -4.40 16.68 -14.36
CA GLU A 481 -3.08 16.61 -15.00
C GLU A 481 -2.43 17.99 -15.08
N GLU A 482 -3.23 19.05 -15.27
CA GLU A 482 -2.76 20.44 -15.33
C GLU A 482 -2.16 20.88 -13.99
N MET A 483 -2.88 20.64 -12.89
CA MET A 483 -2.39 20.94 -11.55
C MET A 483 -1.14 20.12 -11.22
N ALA A 484 -1.11 18.84 -11.60
CA ALA A 484 0.02 17.97 -11.33
C ALA A 484 1.30 18.42 -12.04
N VAL A 485 1.21 18.72 -13.34
CA VAL A 485 2.34 19.23 -14.14
C VAL A 485 2.79 20.60 -13.61
N ARG A 486 1.86 21.48 -13.25
CA ARG A 486 2.19 22.80 -12.66
C ARG A 486 2.92 22.67 -11.33
N GLU A 487 2.47 21.79 -10.45
CA GLU A 487 3.08 21.60 -9.13
C GLU A 487 4.43 20.88 -9.19
N LEU A 488 4.62 19.99 -10.17
CA LEU A 488 5.88 19.29 -10.47
C LEU A 488 6.83 20.09 -11.37
N ALA A 489 6.51 21.35 -11.67
CA ALA A 489 7.30 22.25 -12.51
C ALA A 489 7.64 21.68 -13.90
N GLY A 490 6.68 20.97 -14.52
CA GLY A 490 6.84 20.41 -15.87
C GLY A 490 7.52 19.03 -15.91
N LYS A 491 7.80 18.41 -14.76
CA LYS A 491 8.33 17.04 -14.69
C LYS A 491 7.22 15.98 -14.72
N ASP A 492 7.55 14.80 -15.23
CA ASP A 492 6.60 13.70 -15.37
C ASP A 492 6.06 13.23 -14.00
N PRO A 493 4.75 13.32 -13.76
CA PRO A 493 4.13 12.85 -12.52
C PRO A 493 4.27 11.35 -12.27
N LYS A 494 4.53 10.53 -13.29
CA LYS A 494 4.66 9.08 -13.13
C LYS A 494 6.02 8.65 -12.60
N THR A 495 7.01 9.55 -12.59
CA THR A 495 8.39 9.27 -12.14
C THR A 495 8.94 10.27 -11.15
N THR A 496 8.16 11.29 -10.80
CA THR A 496 8.61 12.40 -9.96
C THR A 496 7.74 12.56 -8.72
N VAL A 497 8.37 12.85 -7.59
CA VAL A 497 7.69 13.26 -6.35
C VAL A 497 8.29 14.55 -5.80
N VAL A 498 7.49 15.29 -5.03
CA VAL A 498 7.89 16.55 -4.40
C VAL A 498 8.06 16.33 -2.91
N VAL A 499 9.17 16.81 -2.35
CA VAL A 499 9.36 16.96 -0.92
C VAL A 499 9.31 18.46 -0.60
N TYR A 500 8.78 18.82 0.57
CA TYR A 500 8.68 20.20 1.06
C TYR A 500 9.49 20.40 2.34
N HIS A 501 9.75 21.67 2.68
CA HIS A 501 10.47 22.15 3.87
C HIS A 501 11.98 21.87 3.85
N PHE A 502 12.65 22.47 2.88
CA PHE A 502 14.11 22.47 2.79
C PHE A 502 14.69 23.68 3.53
N SER A 503 15.56 23.42 4.51
CA SER A 503 16.46 24.46 5.07
C SER A 503 17.36 25.01 3.94
N PRO A 504 17.76 26.29 3.97
CA PRO A 504 18.78 26.79 3.05
C PRO A 504 20.03 25.89 3.12
N PHE A 505 20.67 25.63 1.97
CA PHE A 505 21.88 24.80 1.82
C PHE A 505 21.74 23.27 1.94
N LEU A 506 20.51 22.72 1.96
CA LEU A 506 20.30 21.26 2.09
C LEU A 506 20.89 20.43 0.93
N PHE A 507 21.21 21.04 -0.22
CA PHE A 507 21.90 20.37 -1.33
C PHE A 507 23.28 19.80 -0.92
N GLY A 508 23.87 20.26 0.19
CA GLY A 508 25.10 19.69 0.76
C GLY A 508 24.93 18.31 1.41
N TYR A 509 23.69 17.89 1.71
CA TYR A 509 23.35 16.58 2.32
C TYR A 509 22.73 15.61 1.30
N PHE A 510 23.00 15.82 0.02
CA PHE A 510 22.43 15.00 -1.05
C PHE A 510 22.78 13.50 -0.91
N SER A 511 23.92 13.15 -0.31
CA SER A 511 24.28 11.76 0.00
C SER A 511 23.30 11.12 0.98
N ASP A 512 22.95 11.84 2.05
CA ASP A 512 22.09 11.34 3.13
C ASP A 512 20.63 11.27 2.69
N ILE A 513 20.19 12.23 1.87
CA ILE A 513 18.88 12.21 1.20
C ILE A 513 18.80 11.06 0.20
N GLY A 514 19.86 10.81 -0.57
CA GLY A 514 19.96 9.69 -1.50
C GLY A 514 19.87 8.34 -0.81
N CYS A 515 20.52 8.16 0.34
CA CYS A 515 20.40 6.97 1.19
C CYS A 515 18.99 6.78 1.77
N LEU A 516 18.25 7.87 2.03
CA LEU A 516 16.90 7.80 2.59
C LEU A 516 15.83 7.40 1.55
N ILE A 517 16.06 7.69 0.26
CA ILE A 517 15.02 7.57 -0.78
C ILE A 517 15.47 6.69 -1.97
N ASN A 518 16.69 6.12 -1.96
CA ASN A 518 17.23 5.26 -3.04
C ASN A 518 17.18 5.92 -4.44
N LEU A 519 17.81 7.08 -4.60
CA LEU A 519 17.57 7.99 -5.75
C LEU A 519 18.73 8.14 -6.74
N CYS A 520 18.37 8.56 -7.96
CA CYS A 520 19.30 8.85 -9.05
C CYS A 520 19.39 10.35 -9.43
N PHE A 521 18.30 11.15 -9.38
CA PHE A 521 18.36 12.59 -9.71
C PHE A 521 17.46 13.48 -8.83
N ILE A 522 17.98 14.62 -8.34
CA ILE A 522 17.23 15.57 -7.50
C ILE A 522 17.40 16.99 -8.06
N SER A 523 16.28 17.70 -8.28
CA SER A 523 16.29 19.13 -8.63
C SER A 523 15.69 19.96 -7.49
N TYR A 524 16.36 21.05 -7.13
CA TYR A 524 15.90 21.95 -6.08
C TYR A 524 15.28 23.23 -6.69
N LEU A 525 14.05 23.55 -6.28
CA LEU A 525 13.34 24.76 -6.64
C LEU A 525 12.79 25.43 -5.38
N TRP A 526 13.51 26.45 -4.90
CA TRP A 526 13.18 27.14 -3.64
C TRP A 526 13.08 26.16 -2.45
N SER A 527 11.94 26.12 -1.76
CA SER A 527 11.67 25.24 -0.61
C SER A 527 11.15 23.84 -0.99
N ARG A 528 11.28 23.46 -2.27
CA ARG A 528 10.82 22.17 -2.82
C ARG A 528 11.99 21.42 -3.45
N ALA A 529 12.06 20.12 -3.20
CA ALA A 529 12.92 19.22 -3.96
C ALA A 529 12.07 18.28 -4.81
N PHE A 530 12.38 18.24 -6.10
CA PHE A 530 11.81 17.31 -7.06
C PHE A 530 12.74 16.12 -7.19
N VAL A 531 12.23 14.99 -6.73
CA VAL A 531 12.92 13.72 -6.72
C VAL A 531 12.45 12.93 -7.94
N GLU A 532 13.38 12.61 -8.85
CA GLU A 532 13.09 11.87 -10.06
C GLU A 532 13.78 10.50 -10.01
N PHE A 533 12.98 9.45 -10.13
CA PHE A 533 13.47 8.07 -10.06
C PHE A 533 13.97 7.62 -11.44
N SER A 534 15.08 6.89 -11.46
CA SER A 534 15.62 6.27 -12.69
C SER A 534 14.59 5.29 -13.27
N ARG A 535 14.35 5.39 -14.57
CA ARG A 535 13.41 4.53 -15.30
C ARG A 535 14.13 3.31 -15.86
N ASN A 536 13.53 2.13 -15.76
CA ASN A 536 13.90 1.04 -16.65
C ASN A 536 13.36 1.35 -18.07
N PRO A 537 14.18 1.31 -19.14
CA PRO A 537 13.71 1.56 -20.51
C PRO A 537 12.53 0.68 -20.96
N THR A 538 12.35 -0.50 -20.36
CA THR A 538 11.27 -1.45 -20.70
C THR A 538 9.91 -1.12 -20.07
N GLU A 539 9.85 -0.23 -19.06
CA GLU A 539 8.62 0.03 -18.29
C GLU A 539 8.19 1.52 -18.28
N ARG A 540 8.59 2.28 -19.32
CA ARG A 540 8.55 3.76 -19.33
C ARG A 540 7.18 4.43 -19.14
N PHE A 541 6.05 3.74 -19.30
CA PHE A 541 4.71 4.33 -19.17
C PHE A 541 3.92 3.92 -17.93
N LYS A 542 4.48 3.06 -17.07
CA LYS A 542 3.88 2.69 -15.79
C LYS A 542 4.36 3.68 -14.72
N THR A 543 3.48 4.03 -13.77
CA THR A 543 3.91 4.71 -12.55
C THR A 543 4.95 3.84 -11.86
N LEU A 544 6.14 4.40 -11.62
CA LEU A 544 7.23 3.61 -11.03
C LEU A 544 6.82 3.14 -9.63
N PRO A 545 7.15 1.89 -9.24
CA PRO A 545 6.90 1.40 -7.89
C PRO A 545 7.50 2.32 -6.81
N SER A 546 8.62 2.98 -7.11
CA SER A 546 9.26 3.96 -6.23
C SER A 546 8.41 5.21 -5.98
N VAL A 547 7.68 5.69 -6.99
CA VAL A 547 6.72 6.82 -6.85
C VAL A 547 5.53 6.40 -5.99
N TYR A 548 4.98 5.20 -6.23
CA TYR A 548 3.92 4.65 -5.41
C TYR A 548 4.35 4.48 -3.95
N MET A 549 5.56 3.98 -3.72
CA MET A 549 6.13 3.82 -2.38
C MET A 549 6.31 5.17 -1.68
N ALA A 550 6.83 6.17 -2.39
CA ALA A 550 6.95 7.52 -1.90
C ALA A 550 5.58 8.09 -1.42
N VAL A 551 4.53 7.96 -2.24
CA VAL A 551 3.17 8.37 -1.83
C VAL A 551 2.70 7.61 -0.58
N LYS A 552 2.98 6.29 -0.49
CA LYS A 552 2.65 5.49 0.68
C LYS A 552 3.42 5.91 1.93
N MET A 553 4.67 6.32 1.82
CA MET A 553 5.45 6.87 2.96
C MET A 553 4.78 8.11 3.55
N SER A 554 4.27 9.00 2.70
CA SER A 554 3.55 10.20 3.13
C SER A 554 2.21 9.85 3.80
N GLN A 555 1.43 8.93 3.22
CA GLN A 555 0.16 8.46 3.81
C GLN A 555 0.36 7.81 5.19
N LEU A 556 1.48 7.08 5.37
CA LEU A 556 1.86 6.46 6.65
C LEU A 556 2.55 7.43 7.62
N LYS A 557 2.69 8.71 7.28
CA LYS A 557 3.35 9.76 8.08
C LYS A 557 4.76 9.34 8.54
N VAL A 558 5.53 8.71 7.66
CA VAL A 558 6.91 8.32 7.95
C VAL A 558 7.75 9.59 8.08
N SER A 559 8.37 9.82 9.25
CA SER A 559 9.22 10.99 9.46
C SER A 559 10.54 10.82 8.73
N LEU A 560 10.83 11.76 7.82
CA LEU A 560 12.13 11.88 7.18
C LEU A 560 12.97 12.88 7.99
N GLU A 561 13.78 12.35 8.90
CA GLU A 561 14.68 13.15 9.74
C GLU A 561 16.09 13.19 9.13
N LEU A 562 16.63 14.40 8.98
CA LEU A 562 18.00 14.66 8.58
C LEU A 562 18.73 15.41 9.69
N SER A 563 19.97 15.00 9.96
CA SER A 563 20.84 15.78 10.84
C SER A 563 21.54 16.84 10.00
N VAL A 564 21.26 18.11 10.27
CA VAL A 564 21.75 19.26 9.50
C VAL A 564 22.45 20.27 10.41
N HIS A 565 23.36 21.04 9.82
CA HIS A 565 23.95 22.24 10.39
C HIS A 565 22.99 23.42 10.26
N ALA A 566 22.96 24.30 11.27
CA ALA A 566 22.21 25.55 11.19
C ALA A 566 22.77 26.44 10.07
N ALA A 567 21.88 27.14 9.34
CA ALA A 567 22.28 28.01 8.22
C ALA A 567 23.32 29.07 8.65
N ASP A 568 23.21 29.58 9.88
CA ASP A 568 24.11 30.59 10.43
C ASP A 568 25.52 30.03 10.75
N GLU A 569 25.64 28.72 11.02
CA GLU A 569 26.94 28.05 11.22
C GLU A 569 27.66 27.80 9.90
N ILE A 570 26.92 27.51 8.83
CA ILE A 570 27.45 27.34 7.48
C ILE A 570 27.97 28.69 6.97
N GLU A 571 27.20 29.75 7.15
CA GLU A 571 27.59 31.12 6.75
C GLU A 571 28.73 31.69 7.60
N GLY A 572 28.81 31.36 8.88
CA GLY A 572 29.86 31.83 9.79
C GLY A 572 31.23 31.16 9.58
N LYS A 573 31.27 29.94 9.03
CA LYS A 573 32.52 29.16 8.83
C LYS A 573 33.11 29.27 7.43
N VAL A 574 32.33 29.68 6.42
CA VAL A 574 32.82 29.92 5.07
C VAL A 574 33.20 31.41 4.95
N GLN A 575 34.50 31.71 4.96
CA GLN A 575 35.00 33.10 4.90
C GLN A 575 34.55 33.81 3.62
N GLY A 576 33.64 34.78 3.78
CA GLY A 576 33.24 35.73 2.74
C GLY A 576 31.72 35.73 2.54
N GLY A 577 31.06 36.84 2.87
CA GLY A 577 29.60 37.05 2.83
C GLY A 577 28.92 36.95 1.45
N SER A 578 29.46 36.17 0.51
CA SER A 578 28.89 35.86 -0.81
C SER A 578 28.02 34.59 -0.81
N VAL A 579 28.10 33.74 0.24
CA VAL A 579 27.31 32.49 0.36
C VAL A 579 25.81 32.76 0.61
N SER A 580 25.45 33.93 1.14
CA SER A 580 24.06 34.37 1.30
C SER A 580 23.31 34.44 -0.04
N LYS A 581 24.01 34.66 -1.16
CA LYS A 581 23.45 34.63 -2.52
C LYS A 581 22.97 33.22 -2.93
N LEU A 582 23.57 32.16 -2.37
CA LEU A 582 23.22 30.77 -2.65
C LEU A 582 21.99 30.27 -1.89
N ARG A 583 21.42 31.04 -0.93
CA ARG A 583 20.20 30.63 -0.19
C ARG A 583 19.03 30.31 -1.13
N ASN A 584 18.99 30.94 -2.30
CA ASN A 584 17.90 30.81 -3.29
C ASN A 584 18.37 30.28 -4.65
N THR A 585 19.64 29.87 -4.79
CA THR A 585 20.16 29.36 -6.07
C THR A 585 19.54 28.00 -6.36
N ARG A 586 19.01 27.84 -7.57
CA ARG A 586 18.46 26.57 -8.05
C ARG A 586 19.60 25.64 -8.41
N VAL A 587 19.49 24.37 -8.06
CA VAL A 587 20.59 23.42 -8.20
C VAL A 587 20.05 22.06 -8.66
N ASN A 588 20.73 21.43 -9.62
CA ASN A 588 20.53 20.03 -9.99
C ASN A 588 21.62 19.19 -9.33
N VAL A 589 21.21 18.07 -8.75
CA VAL A 589 22.10 17.11 -8.11
C VAL A 589 21.99 15.78 -8.83
N ASP A 590 23.12 15.36 -9.39
CA ASP A 590 23.31 14.03 -9.99
C ASP A 590 24.03 13.15 -8.97
N PHE A 591 23.32 12.14 -8.45
CA PHE A 591 23.84 11.26 -7.40
C PHE A 591 24.88 10.28 -7.93
N GLN A 592 24.73 9.81 -9.18
CA GLN A 592 25.66 8.87 -9.81
C GLN A 592 27.02 9.54 -10.07
N LYS A 593 27.00 10.80 -10.47
CA LYS A 593 28.22 11.59 -10.76
C LYS A 593 28.77 12.34 -9.54
N GLN A 594 28.04 12.34 -8.42
CA GLN A 594 28.30 13.18 -7.24
C GLN A 594 28.50 14.67 -7.58
N THR A 595 27.78 15.17 -8.58
CA THR A 595 27.90 16.55 -9.05
C THR A 595 26.69 17.38 -8.69
N VAL A 596 26.95 18.63 -8.31
CA VAL A 596 25.95 19.63 -7.95
C VAL A 596 26.19 20.84 -8.83
N ASP A 597 25.26 21.10 -9.76
CA ASP A 597 25.38 22.19 -10.72
C ASP A 597 24.24 23.20 -10.53
N PRO A 598 24.48 24.52 -10.71
CA PRO A 598 23.39 25.49 -10.78
C PRO A 598 22.40 25.05 -11.85
N MET A 599 21.11 25.04 -11.53
CA MET A 599 20.03 24.64 -12.44
C MET A 599 20.06 25.59 -13.63
N GLN A 600 20.73 25.17 -14.70
CA GLN A 600 20.37 25.68 -16.01
C GLN A 600 18.92 25.27 -16.21
N VAL A 601 18.08 26.18 -16.69
CA VAL A 601 16.97 25.76 -17.53
C VAL A 601 17.62 25.22 -18.81
N SER A 602 18.32 24.10 -18.69
CA SER A 602 18.46 23.20 -19.80
C SER A 602 17.07 22.60 -19.91
N PHE A 603 16.32 23.12 -20.87
CA PHE A 603 15.50 22.24 -21.67
C PHE A 603 16.45 21.13 -22.12
N ASN A 604 16.56 20.05 -21.35
CA ASN A 604 17.49 18.99 -21.69
C ASN A 604 17.03 18.45 -23.04
N THR A 605 17.98 18.58 -23.97
CA THR A 605 18.10 17.78 -25.19
C THR A 605 16.94 17.89 -26.18
N LEU A 606 16.45 19.10 -26.42
CA LEU A 606 16.26 19.53 -27.81
C LEU A 606 17.05 20.81 -27.99
N ASP A 607 18.37 20.64 -28.08
CA ASP A 607 19.19 21.71 -28.62
C ASP A 607 18.61 22.06 -29.99
N ARG A 608 18.51 23.36 -30.24
CA ARG A 608 17.82 23.94 -31.39
C ARG A 608 18.46 23.50 -32.71
N SER A 609 18.13 22.30 -33.20
CA SER A 609 18.15 22.06 -34.63
C SER A 609 16.82 22.58 -35.19
N ARG A 610 16.88 23.80 -35.70
CA ARG A 610 15.89 24.35 -36.64
C ARG A 610 15.71 23.38 -37.82
N THR A 611 14.86 22.37 -37.69
CA THR A 611 14.18 21.64 -38.79
C THR A 611 13.26 20.59 -38.19
N VAL A 612 12.35 21.00 -37.30
CA VAL A 612 11.15 20.19 -37.05
C VAL A 612 9.94 20.91 -37.70
N ALA A 613 10.05 21.21 -39.01
CA ALA A 613 9.00 21.76 -39.87
C ALA A 613 8.09 20.64 -40.46
N ASP A 614 6.80 20.59 -40.10
CA ASP A 614 5.73 19.78 -40.73
C ASP A 614 6.00 18.26 -40.95
N LEU A 615 6.77 17.61 -40.07
CA LEU A 615 7.50 16.38 -40.45
C LEU A 615 6.66 15.13 -40.63
N LEU A 616 6.47 14.83 -41.91
CA LEU A 616 6.56 13.48 -42.41
C LEU A 616 8.03 13.02 -42.35
N LEU A 617 8.31 12.00 -41.55
CA LEU A 617 9.60 11.33 -41.42
C LEU A 617 9.54 9.96 -42.09
N THR A 618 10.55 9.60 -42.85
CA THR A 618 10.78 8.21 -43.26
C THR A 618 11.72 7.57 -42.23
N ILE A 619 11.24 6.54 -41.55
CA ILE A 619 11.97 5.87 -40.47
C ILE A 619 12.08 4.38 -40.71
N ASP A 620 13.09 3.76 -40.08
CA ASP A 620 13.18 2.32 -39.91
C ASP A 620 12.91 1.97 -38.45
N VAL A 621 12.16 0.90 -38.22
CA VAL A 621 11.84 0.43 -36.86
C VAL A 621 12.85 -0.64 -36.47
N THR A 622 13.61 -0.36 -35.42
CA THR A 622 14.67 -1.25 -34.95
C THR A 622 14.25 -2.09 -33.76
N GLU A 623 13.42 -1.53 -32.88
CA GLU A 623 12.94 -2.23 -31.69
C GLU A 623 11.48 -1.89 -31.38
N VAL A 624 10.66 -2.91 -31.21
CA VAL A 624 9.26 -2.77 -30.76
C VAL A 624 9.20 -2.98 -29.25
N VAL A 625 8.78 -1.95 -28.52
CA VAL A 625 8.59 -2.02 -27.06
C VAL A 625 7.23 -2.65 -26.75
N GLU A 626 6.17 -2.11 -27.36
CA GLU A 626 4.81 -2.66 -27.31
C GLU A 626 4.03 -2.25 -28.58
N VAL A 627 2.79 -2.73 -28.73
CA VAL A 627 1.96 -2.34 -29.89
C VAL A 627 1.76 -0.83 -29.89
N GLY A 628 2.25 -0.19 -30.95
CA GLY A 628 2.21 1.27 -31.10
C GLY A 628 3.29 2.03 -30.34
N HIS A 629 4.28 1.39 -29.70
CA HIS A 629 5.44 2.06 -29.10
C HIS A 629 6.73 1.36 -29.51
N PHE A 630 7.63 2.12 -30.14
CA PHE A 630 8.81 1.56 -30.77
C PHE A 630 9.93 2.59 -30.91
N TRP A 631 11.15 2.08 -31.06
CA TRP A 631 12.33 2.84 -31.41
C TRP A 631 12.63 2.72 -32.89
N GLY A 632 13.15 3.80 -33.45
CA GLY A 632 13.59 3.83 -34.82
C GLY A 632 14.54 4.98 -35.09
N TYR A 633 15.11 5.00 -36.28
CA TYR A 633 15.97 6.09 -36.75
C TYR A 633 15.51 6.54 -38.13
N ARG A 634 15.89 7.75 -38.51
CA ARG A 634 15.49 8.32 -39.81
C ARG A 634 16.33 7.72 -40.94
N ILE A 635 15.69 7.41 -42.07
CA ILE A 635 16.37 6.86 -43.26
C ILE A 635 16.56 7.93 -44.35
N ASP A 636 16.43 9.22 -44.03
CA ASP A 636 16.71 10.27 -44.99
C ASP A 636 18.22 10.32 -45.33
N GLU A 637 18.55 10.72 -46.57
CA GLU A 637 19.92 10.70 -47.09
C GLU A 637 20.92 11.37 -46.14
N ARG A 638 20.50 12.49 -45.52
CA ARG A 638 21.31 13.23 -44.55
C ARG A 638 21.65 12.42 -43.31
N ASN A 639 20.67 11.71 -42.74
CA ASN A 639 20.91 10.89 -41.55
C ASN A 639 21.71 9.63 -41.90
N ALA A 640 21.46 9.04 -43.06
CA ALA A 640 22.24 7.90 -43.55
C ALA A 640 23.72 8.25 -43.77
N GLU A 641 24.02 9.43 -44.32
CA GLU A 641 25.39 9.94 -44.46
C GLU A 641 26.05 10.22 -43.11
N LEU A 642 25.30 10.82 -42.18
CA LEU A 642 25.78 11.11 -40.82
C LEU A 642 26.14 9.83 -40.06
N LEU A 643 25.25 8.83 -40.04
CA LEU A 643 25.49 7.54 -39.39
C LEU A 643 26.66 6.78 -40.02
N LYS A 644 26.78 6.79 -41.36
CA LYS A 644 27.91 6.17 -42.08
C LYS A 644 29.24 6.83 -41.70
N LYS A 645 29.28 8.16 -41.67
CA LYS A 645 30.48 8.91 -41.29
C LYS A 645 30.88 8.64 -39.84
N LEU A 646 29.91 8.69 -38.92
CA LEU A 646 30.13 8.44 -37.50
C LEU A 646 30.64 7.01 -37.25
N THR A 647 30.03 6.02 -37.88
CA THR A 647 30.48 4.62 -37.78
C THR A 647 31.88 4.43 -38.35
N ALA A 648 32.20 5.07 -39.48
CA ALA A 648 33.53 4.99 -40.09
C ALA A 648 34.61 5.63 -39.20
N GLU A 649 34.32 6.78 -38.60
CA GLU A 649 35.26 7.47 -37.71
C GLU A 649 35.51 6.68 -36.42
N ILE A 650 34.47 6.13 -35.78
CA ILE A 650 34.61 5.31 -34.57
C ILE A 650 35.48 4.08 -34.83
N ASN A 651 35.22 3.36 -35.93
CA ASN A 651 35.91 2.11 -36.24
C ASN A 651 37.32 2.30 -36.83
N GLN A 652 37.77 3.54 -37.03
CA GLN A 652 39.15 3.86 -37.42
C GLN A 652 40.06 4.16 -36.22
N LEU A 653 39.50 4.29 -35.02
CA LEU A 653 40.26 4.63 -33.80
C LEU A 653 40.91 3.40 -33.18
N GLU A 654 42.03 3.62 -32.50
CA GLU A 654 42.56 2.63 -31.54
C GLU A 654 41.68 2.65 -30.28
N LEU A 655 40.85 1.61 -30.14
CA LEU A 655 39.89 1.49 -29.06
C LEU A 655 40.57 1.07 -27.76
N VAL A 656 40.25 1.77 -26.67
CA VAL A 656 40.78 1.51 -25.33
C VAL A 656 39.68 0.87 -24.46
N PRO A 657 39.99 -0.16 -23.65
CA PRO A 657 39.04 -0.72 -22.70
C PRO A 657 38.55 0.33 -21.69
N LEU A 658 37.33 0.15 -21.17
CA LEU A 658 36.76 1.08 -20.21
C LEU A 658 37.68 1.34 -18.99
N PRO A 659 37.95 2.60 -18.63
CA PRO A 659 38.81 2.96 -17.50
C PRO A 659 38.13 2.75 -16.13
N VAL A 660 36.80 2.67 -16.12
CA VAL A 660 35.96 2.53 -14.91
C VAL A 660 35.15 1.25 -15.01
N HIS A 661 34.85 0.63 -13.87
CA HIS A 661 33.96 -0.52 -13.84
C HIS A 661 32.60 -0.16 -14.50
N PRO A 662 32.10 -0.98 -15.44
CA PRO A 662 30.85 -0.72 -16.13
C PRO A 662 29.68 -0.57 -15.15
N HIS A 663 28.89 0.51 -15.31
CA HIS A 663 27.70 0.77 -14.52
C HIS A 663 26.56 1.28 -15.42
N PRO A 664 25.29 1.18 -14.98
CA PRO A 664 24.16 1.73 -15.72
C PRO A 664 24.34 3.21 -16.08
N ASP A 665 23.78 3.62 -17.21
CA ASP A 665 23.83 4.98 -17.78
C ASP A 665 25.21 5.44 -18.33
N LEU A 666 26.25 4.61 -18.20
CA LEU A 666 27.54 4.87 -18.82
C LEU A 666 27.42 4.73 -20.35
N VAL A 667 27.82 5.77 -21.09
CA VAL A 667 27.94 5.72 -22.54
C VAL A 667 29.31 5.16 -22.90
N CYS A 668 29.33 4.15 -23.77
CA CYS A 668 30.50 3.40 -24.19
C CYS A 668 30.40 3.04 -25.68
N LEU A 669 31.45 2.42 -26.19
CA LEU A 669 31.44 1.79 -27.51
C LEU A 669 31.25 0.28 -27.33
N ALA A 670 30.23 -0.27 -27.99
CA ALA A 670 29.88 -1.69 -27.92
C ALA A 670 29.86 -2.32 -29.32
N PRO A 671 30.28 -3.59 -29.45
CA PRO A 671 30.23 -4.31 -30.73
C PRO A 671 28.80 -4.68 -31.11
N PHE A 672 28.53 -4.61 -32.41
CA PHE A 672 27.32 -5.15 -33.05
C PHE A 672 27.69 -5.75 -34.41
N ILE A 673 26.98 -6.80 -34.81
CA ILE A 673 27.20 -7.47 -36.09
C ILE A 673 26.42 -6.72 -37.17
N ASP A 674 27.15 -6.08 -38.08
CA ASP A 674 26.60 -5.38 -39.24
C ASP A 674 27.18 -5.99 -40.52
N CYS A 675 26.32 -6.57 -41.37
CA CYS A 675 26.69 -7.19 -42.65
C CYS A 675 27.85 -8.21 -42.51
N ASP A 676 27.75 -9.12 -41.53
CA ASP A 676 28.73 -10.15 -41.21
C ASP A 676 30.11 -9.63 -40.74
N LYS A 677 30.19 -8.36 -40.32
CA LYS A 677 31.39 -7.78 -39.71
C LYS A 677 31.05 -7.18 -38.34
N GLU A 678 31.89 -7.48 -37.36
CA GLU A 678 31.80 -6.88 -36.04
C GLU A 678 32.32 -5.43 -36.10
N ARG A 679 31.48 -4.48 -35.74
CA ARG A 679 31.79 -3.05 -35.69
C ARG A 679 31.37 -2.48 -34.35
N TYR A 680 32.06 -1.44 -33.90
CA TYR A 680 31.76 -0.71 -32.69
C TYR A 680 30.82 0.46 -32.97
N PHE A 681 29.85 0.63 -32.08
CA PHE A 681 28.82 1.69 -32.14
C PHE A 681 28.67 2.34 -30.77
N ARG A 682 28.15 3.57 -30.75
CA ARG A 682 27.82 4.25 -29.48
C ARG A 682 26.67 3.54 -28.80
N ALA A 683 26.85 3.18 -27.54
CA ALA A 683 25.86 2.48 -26.75
C ALA A 683 25.83 2.99 -25.31
N GLN A 684 24.67 2.93 -24.67
CA GLN A 684 24.48 3.23 -23.26
C GLN A 684 24.23 1.92 -22.51
N ILE A 685 24.93 1.70 -21.40
CA ILE A 685 24.72 0.53 -20.54
C ILE A 685 23.38 0.67 -19.82
N LEU A 686 22.50 -0.32 -19.96
CA LEU A 686 21.20 -0.36 -19.29
C LEU A 686 21.31 -1.06 -17.95
N TYR A 687 21.87 -2.26 -17.94
CA TYR A 687 22.02 -3.09 -16.75
C TYR A 687 23.25 -4.00 -16.88
N VAL A 688 23.89 -4.29 -15.74
CA VAL A 688 25.06 -5.18 -15.67
C VAL A 688 24.65 -6.44 -14.91
N SER A 689 24.80 -7.59 -15.56
CA SER A 689 24.45 -8.92 -15.03
C SER A 689 25.67 -9.83 -15.07
N GLY A 690 26.27 -10.08 -13.91
CA GLY A 690 27.45 -10.94 -13.79
C GLY A 690 28.62 -10.41 -14.63
N ASN A 691 28.94 -11.13 -15.71
CA ASN A 691 30.05 -10.82 -16.62
C ASN A 691 29.62 -10.20 -17.98
N SER A 692 28.33 -9.84 -18.09
CA SER A 692 27.73 -9.25 -19.30
C SER A 692 26.96 -7.98 -18.96
N ALA A 693 26.79 -7.10 -19.94
CA ALA A 693 25.94 -5.92 -19.86
C ALA A 693 24.89 -5.93 -20.98
N GLU A 694 23.68 -5.52 -20.66
CA GLU A 694 22.69 -5.15 -21.66
C GLU A 694 22.94 -3.69 -22.05
N VAL A 695 23.10 -3.44 -23.35
CA VAL A 695 23.41 -2.12 -23.90
C VAL A 695 22.34 -1.67 -24.89
N PHE A 696 22.12 -0.35 -24.97
CA PHE A 696 21.21 0.31 -25.91
C PHE A 696 22.00 1.15 -26.91
N PHE A 697 21.90 0.86 -28.20
CA PHE A 697 22.60 1.60 -29.24
C PHE A 697 21.90 2.95 -29.49
N VAL A 698 22.51 4.03 -29.01
CA VAL A 698 21.90 5.37 -28.95
C VAL A 698 21.60 5.99 -30.32
N ASP A 699 22.18 5.44 -31.39
CA ASP A 699 22.00 5.93 -32.76
C ASP A 699 20.97 5.16 -33.57
N TYR A 700 20.75 3.90 -33.23
CA TYR A 700 19.88 2.99 -33.98
C TYR A 700 18.64 2.56 -33.19
N GLY A 701 18.70 2.58 -31.85
CA GLY A 701 17.56 2.33 -30.97
C GLY A 701 17.32 0.86 -30.61
N ASN A 702 18.22 -0.04 -30.99
CA ASN A 702 18.17 -1.47 -30.65
C ASN A 702 18.99 -1.80 -29.40
N ARG A 703 18.69 -2.94 -28.77
CA ARG A 703 19.44 -3.51 -27.64
C ARG A 703 20.26 -4.74 -28.02
N SER A 704 21.31 -5.00 -27.25
CA SER A 704 22.08 -6.25 -27.32
C SER A 704 22.70 -6.59 -25.97
N HIS A 705 23.02 -7.87 -25.76
CA HIS A 705 23.83 -8.33 -24.63
C HIS A 705 25.29 -8.45 -25.08
N VAL A 706 26.19 -7.83 -24.31
CA VAL A 706 27.60 -7.70 -24.65
C VAL A 706 28.45 -8.09 -23.44
N ASP A 707 29.52 -8.84 -23.65
CA ASP A 707 30.49 -9.16 -22.60
C ASP A 707 31.24 -7.91 -22.12
N LEU A 708 31.46 -7.78 -20.80
CA LEU A 708 32.07 -6.57 -20.23
C LEU A 708 33.49 -6.27 -20.78
N GLY A 709 34.23 -7.30 -21.20
CA GLY A 709 35.56 -7.16 -21.78
C GLY A 709 35.57 -6.60 -23.20
N LEU A 710 34.41 -6.53 -23.86
CA LEU A 710 34.25 -5.98 -25.21
C LEU A 710 33.75 -4.52 -25.20
N LEU A 711 33.51 -3.94 -24.02
CA LEU A 711 33.07 -2.56 -23.91
C LEU A 711 34.28 -1.62 -23.91
N MET A 712 34.25 -0.63 -24.79
CA MET A 712 35.35 0.32 -25.02
C MET A 712 34.97 1.74 -24.58
N GLU A 713 35.97 2.54 -24.23
CA GLU A 713 35.80 3.95 -23.87
C GLU A 713 35.36 4.78 -25.09
N ILE A 714 34.42 5.70 -24.89
CA ILE A 714 33.98 6.64 -25.92
C ILE A 714 34.76 7.96 -25.81
N PRO A 715 35.48 8.41 -26.86
CA PRO A 715 36.15 9.70 -26.84
C PRO A 715 35.16 10.87 -26.73
N CYS A 716 35.55 11.93 -25.99
CA CYS A 716 34.69 13.09 -25.71
C CYS A 716 34.06 13.72 -26.98
N GLN A 717 34.79 13.75 -28.09
CA GLN A 717 34.31 14.30 -29.36
C GLN A 717 33.06 13.61 -29.91
N PHE A 718 32.86 12.32 -29.60
CA PHE A 718 31.66 11.56 -30.02
C PHE A 718 30.57 11.58 -28.96
N LEU A 719 30.89 11.93 -27.72
CA LEU A 719 29.92 12.08 -26.64
C LEU A 719 29.12 13.37 -26.78
N GLU A 720 29.73 14.43 -27.34
CA GLU A 720 29.08 15.72 -27.59
C GLU A 720 28.11 15.71 -28.79
N LEU A 721 28.19 14.71 -29.66
CA LEU A 721 27.31 14.60 -30.83
C LEU A 721 25.92 14.09 -30.44
N PRO A 722 24.83 14.64 -31.01
CA PRO A 722 23.48 14.22 -30.69
C PRO A 722 23.24 12.74 -31.04
N PHE A 723 22.41 12.08 -30.24
CA PHE A 723 21.96 10.72 -30.49
C PHE A 723 20.89 10.71 -31.58
N GLN A 724 20.94 9.71 -32.46
CA GLN A 724 20.07 9.66 -33.65
C GLN A 724 18.82 8.80 -33.47
N ALA A 725 18.78 7.91 -32.48
CA ALA A 725 17.61 7.09 -32.22
C ALA A 725 16.45 7.95 -31.68
N LEU A 726 15.25 7.71 -32.21
CA LEU A 726 14.03 8.40 -31.86
C LEU A 726 13.02 7.41 -31.30
N GLU A 727 12.30 7.83 -30.26
CA GLU A 727 11.25 7.07 -29.62
C GLU A 727 9.89 7.52 -30.16
N PHE A 728 9.07 6.57 -30.62
CA PHE A 728 7.80 6.84 -31.28
C PHE A 728 6.64 6.15 -30.57
N LYS A 729 5.51 6.86 -30.46
CA LYS A 729 4.25 6.32 -29.97
C LYS A 729 3.09 6.66 -30.90
N ILE A 730 2.29 5.67 -31.30
CA ILE A 730 1.11 5.88 -32.12
C ILE A 730 0.04 6.62 -31.32
N CYS A 731 -0.46 7.73 -31.87
CA CYS A 731 -1.49 8.53 -31.24
C CYS A 731 -2.91 7.94 -31.45
N LYS A 732 -3.82 8.26 -30.53
CA LYS A 732 -5.27 7.98 -30.53
C LYS A 732 -5.62 6.51 -30.56
N MET A 733 -4.80 5.69 -29.92
CA MET A 733 -4.94 4.24 -29.94
C MET A 733 -4.81 3.68 -28.52
N GLN A 734 -5.72 2.79 -28.15
CA GLN A 734 -5.65 1.98 -26.93
C GLN A 734 -5.89 0.51 -27.26
N PRO A 735 -5.53 -0.42 -26.36
CA PRO A 735 -5.85 -1.82 -26.56
C PRO A 735 -7.36 -2.08 -26.61
N SER A 736 -7.77 -3.04 -27.44
CA SER A 736 -9.17 -3.46 -27.48
C SER A 736 -9.58 -4.21 -26.21
N ALA A 737 -10.87 -4.18 -25.88
CA ALA A 737 -11.41 -4.96 -24.75
C ALA A 737 -11.04 -6.45 -24.83
N LYS A 738 -10.95 -7.01 -26.05
CA LYS A 738 -10.52 -8.40 -26.30
C LYS A 738 -9.05 -8.63 -25.98
N SER A 739 -8.19 -7.65 -26.21
CA SER A 739 -6.78 -7.69 -25.87
C SER A 739 -6.56 -7.66 -24.35
N LEU A 740 -7.38 -6.90 -23.60
CA LEU A 740 -7.35 -6.84 -22.12
C LEU A 740 -7.69 -8.18 -21.45
N VAL A 741 -8.47 -9.04 -22.10
CA VAL A 741 -8.81 -10.39 -21.58
C VAL A 741 -7.65 -11.38 -21.75
N CYS A 742 -6.80 -11.18 -22.77
CA CYS A 742 -5.76 -12.14 -23.16
C CYS A 742 -4.34 -11.74 -22.74
N GLY A 743 -4.18 -10.60 -22.06
CA GLY A 743 -2.91 -10.02 -21.67
C GLY A 743 -3.12 -8.77 -20.84
N GLU A 744 -2.05 -8.14 -20.35
CA GLU A 744 -2.21 -6.98 -19.48
C GLU A 744 -2.47 -5.67 -20.21
N HIS A 745 -1.99 -5.55 -21.45
CA HIS A 745 -2.16 -4.35 -22.28
C HIS A 745 -2.50 -4.78 -23.71
N TRP A 746 -1.61 -5.50 -24.40
CA TRP A 746 -1.87 -6.00 -25.77
C TRP A 746 -1.86 -7.53 -25.86
N SER A 747 -2.75 -8.10 -26.68
CA SER A 747 -2.75 -9.55 -26.92
C SER A 747 -1.53 -9.97 -27.74
N GLY A 748 -1.02 -11.19 -27.55
CA GLY A 748 0.10 -11.72 -28.36
C GLY A 748 -0.18 -11.67 -29.87
N ARG A 749 -1.45 -11.81 -30.27
CA ARG A 749 -1.90 -11.62 -31.66
C ARG A 749 -1.73 -10.17 -32.13
N ALA A 750 -2.09 -9.19 -31.30
CA ALA A 750 -1.90 -7.78 -31.62
C ALA A 750 -0.41 -7.43 -31.75
N SER A 751 0.44 -7.93 -30.85
CA SER A 751 1.89 -7.75 -30.90
C SER A 751 2.51 -8.39 -32.14
N GLY A 752 2.14 -9.64 -32.45
CA GLY A 752 2.61 -10.32 -33.66
C GLY A 752 2.16 -9.62 -34.94
N ARG A 753 0.91 -9.12 -34.97
CA ARG A 753 0.39 -8.38 -36.11
C ARG A 753 1.09 -7.03 -36.27
N PHE A 754 1.27 -6.27 -35.20
CA PHE A 754 2.01 -5.02 -35.23
C PHE A 754 3.46 -5.22 -35.69
N ALA A 755 4.17 -6.21 -35.13
CA ALA A 755 5.52 -6.58 -35.55
C ALA A 755 5.57 -6.91 -37.06
N SER A 756 4.57 -7.63 -37.59
CA SER A 756 4.50 -7.92 -39.03
C SER A 756 4.28 -6.69 -39.93
N LEU A 757 3.72 -5.61 -39.38
CA LEU A 757 3.47 -4.36 -40.11
C LEU A 757 4.66 -3.40 -40.07
N VAL A 758 5.53 -3.52 -39.07
CA VAL A 758 6.67 -2.61 -38.85
C VAL A 758 8.03 -3.22 -39.13
N SER A 759 8.19 -4.55 -39.02
CA SER A 759 9.49 -5.21 -39.15
C SER A 759 9.95 -5.26 -40.61
N GLY A 760 11.11 -4.68 -40.89
CA GLY A 760 11.76 -4.75 -42.20
C GLY A 760 11.12 -3.87 -43.28
N CYS A 761 10.25 -2.93 -42.90
CA CYS A 761 9.59 -1.99 -43.80
C CYS A 761 9.93 -0.54 -43.42
N ALA A 762 10.30 0.29 -44.41
CA ALA A 762 10.42 1.72 -44.20
C ALA A 762 9.03 2.35 -44.01
N LEU A 763 8.83 3.03 -42.88
CA LEU A 763 7.55 3.61 -42.50
C LEU A 763 7.57 5.12 -42.67
N LEU A 764 6.42 5.68 -43.08
CA LEU A 764 6.22 7.12 -43.12
C LEU A 764 5.46 7.56 -41.87
N VAL A 765 6.00 8.53 -41.16
CA VAL A 765 5.52 8.90 -39.83
C VAL A 765 5.24 10.38 -39.77
N LYS A 766 4.01 10.75 -39.43
CA LYS A 766 3.58 12.15 -39.25
C LYS A 766 3.56 12.49 -37.77
N VAL A 767 4.36 13.48 -37.36
CA VAL A 767 4.42 13.91 -35.96
C VAL A 767 3.15 14.67 -35.56
N PHE A 768 2.50 14.20 -34.50
CA PHE A 768 1.35 14.83 -33.88
C PHE A 768 1.78 15.73 -32.71
N SER A 769 2.57 15.21 -31.77
CA SER A 769 3.08 15.96 -30.62
C SER A 769 4.42 15.40 -30.11
N VAL A 770 5.09 16.15 -29.24
CA VAL A 770 6.31 15.70 -28.55
C VAL A 770 6.12 15.85 -27.05
N VAL A 771 6.21 14.74 -26.31
CA VAL A 771 6.00 14.69 -24.87
C VAL A 771 7.14 13.90 -24.23
N HIS A 772 7.88 14.50 -23.29
CA HIS A 772 9.01 13.85 -22.59
C HIS A 772 10.02 13.16 -23.53
N SER A 773 10.37 13.81 -24.65
CA SER A 773 11.26 13.28 -25.70
C SER A 773 10.72 12.09 -26.51
N VAL A 774 9.44 11.75 -26.35
CA VAL A 774 8.72 10.76 -27.17
C VAL A 774 7.90 11.47 -28.24
N LEU A 775 8.05 11.04 -29.48
CA LEU A 775 7.27 11.54 -30.62
C LEU A 775 5.93 10.79 -30.68
N HIS A 776 4.83 11.49 -30.46
CA HIS A 776 3.49 10.96 -30.72
C HIS A 776 3.15 11.14 -32.19
N VAL A 777 2.77 10.07 -32.89
CA VAL A 777 2.77 10.05 -34.34
C VAL A 777 1.61 9.26 -34.96
N ASP A 778 1.26 9.61 -36.20
CA ASP A 778 0.51 8.72 -37.10
C ASP A 778 1.51 7.97 -37.99
N VAL A 779 1.36 6.65 -38.12
CA VAL A 779 2.29 5.79 -38.87
C VAL A 779 1.60 5.22 -40.09
N TYR A 780 2.23 5.35 -41.26
CA TYR A 780 1.71 4.92 -42.55
C TYR A 780 2.64 3.89 -43.19
N HIS A 781 2.02 2.83 -43.71
CA HIS A 781 2.67 1.80 -44.51
C HIS A 781 2.32 1.98 -45.99
N TYR A 782 3.31 1.79 -46.87
CA TYR A 782 3.10 1.82 -48.32
C TYR A 782 2.53 0.48 -48.80
N SER A 783 1.27 0.46 -49.22
CA SER A 783 0.75 -0.65 -50.02
C SER A 783 1.35 -0.58 -51.43
N GLY A 784 1.51 -1.70 -52.13
CA GLY A 784 2.08 -1.72 -53.49
C GLY A 784 1.26 -0.96 -54.56
N THR A 785 0.07 -0.46 -54.18
CA THR A 785 -0.73 0.53 -54.90
C THR A 785 -0.59 1.87 -54.15
N GLN A 786 -0.53 3.02 -54.82
CA GLN A 786 -0.25 4.38 -54.29
C GLN A 786 -1.04 4.86 -53.04
N ASP A 787 -1.83 4.03 -52.37
CA ASP A 787 -2.55 4.30 -51.15
C ASP A 787 -1.69 4.05 -49.90
N MET A 788 -1.59 5.09 -49.06
CA MET A 788 -1.00 5.01 -47.73
C MET A 788 -2.02 4.48 -46.74
N VAL A 789 -1.68 3.40 -46.03
CA VAL A 789 -2.55 2.82 -45.02
C VAL A 789 -2.01 3.16 -43.63
N ASN A 790 -2.83 3.79 -42.79
CA ASN A 790 -2.44 4.07 -41.40
C ASN A 790 -2.48 2.77 -40.58
N ILE A 791 -1.36 2.44 -39.91
CA ILE A 791 -1.22 1.22 -39.12
C ILE A 791 -2.24 1.17 -37.98
N ARG A 792 -2.58 2.32 -37.37
CA ARG A 792 -3.62 2.41 -36.34
C ARG A 792 -4.96 1.89 -36.87
N ASP A 793 -5.35 2.33 -38.05
CA ASP A 793 -6.67 2.03 -38.62
C ASP A 793 -6.76 0.53 -39.01
N VAL A 794 -5.64 -0.07 -39.42
CA VAL A 794 -5.53 -1.54 -39.61
C VAL A 794 -5.75 -2.28 -38.30
N LEU A 795 -5.04 -1.88 -37.23
CA LEU A 795 -5.18 -2.53 -35.93
C LEU A 795 -6.60 -2.37 -35.34
N ILE A 796 -7.25 -1.23 -35.57
CA ILE A 796 -8.63 -0.99 -35.13
C ILE A 796 -9.62 -1.84 -35.94
N SER A 797 -9.50 -1.84 -37.27
CA SER A 797 -10.40 -2.62 -38.13
C SER A 797 -10.29 -4.14 -37.93
N GLU A 798 -9.10 -4.63 -37.59
CA GLU A 798 -8.87 -6.05 -37.22
C GLU A 798 -9.27 -6.37 -35.77
N GLY A 799 -9.73 -5.38 -34.99
CA GLY A 799 -10.19 -5.53 -33.61
C GLY A 799 -9.07 -5.73 -32.58
N HIS A 800 -7.83 -5.43 -32.95
CA HIS A 800 -6.67 -5.48 -32.06
C HIS A 800 -6.58 -4.24 -31.16
N ALA A 801 -7.04 -3.08 -31.65
CA ALA A 801 -7.03 -1.79 -30.95
C ALA A 801 -8.41 -1.10 -30.98
N GLU A 802 -8.57 -0.08 -30.13
CA GLU A 802 -9.71 0.84 -30.10
C GLU A 802 -9.22 2.29 -30.18
N LEU A 803 -10.09 3.19 -30.63
CA LEU A 803 -9.78 4.62 -30.73
C LEU A 803 -9.82 5.26 -29.34
N ALA A 804 -8.78 6.04 -29.01
CA ALA A 804 -8.62 6.68 -27.71
C ALA A 804 -8.43 8.19 -27.83
N GLU A 805 -8.72 8.91 -26.76
CA GLU A 805 -8.34 10.31 -26.64
C GLU A 805 -6.86 10.47 -26.30
N GLU A 806 -6.22 11.50 -26.87
CA GLU A 806 -4.86 11.88 -26.49
C GLU A 806 -4.78 12.49 -25.09
N CYS A 807 -3.67 12.23 -24.38
CA CYS A 807 -3.36 12.83 -23.08
C CYS A 807 -3.29 14.36 -23.17
N TYR A 808 -3.52 15.04 -22.04
CA TYR A 808 -3.49 16.50 -21.98
C TYR A 808 -2.15 17.08 -22.47
N GLU A 809 -1.02 16.52 -22.02
CA GLU A 809 0.32 16.95 -22.43
C GLU A 809 0.53 16.86 -23.95
N SER A 810 0.03 15.78 -24.56
CA SER A 810 0.08 15.58 -26.01
C SER A 810 -0.79 16.60 -26.74
N LYS A 811 -2.00 16.88 -26.24
CA LYS A 811 -2.90 17.91 -26.79
C LYS A 811 -2.27 19.31 -26.68
N GLN A 812 -1.69 19.67 -25.54
CA GLN A 812 -1.02 20.96 -25.35
C GLN A 812 0.21 21.10 -26.27
N SER A 813 1.06 20.08 -26.31
CA SER A 813 2.23 20.05 -27.21
C SER A 813 1.81 20.16 -28.67
N HIS A 814 0.73 19.46 -29.07
CA HIS A 814 0.16 19.56 -30.41
C HIS A 814 -0.33 20.98 -30.74
N GLU A 815 -1.04 21.64 -29.82
CA GLU A 815 -1.49 23.02 -30.02
C GLU A 815 -0.31 24.01 -30.07
N VAL A 816 0.70 23.86 -29.21
CA VAL A 816 1.93 24.67 -29.27
C VAL A 816 2.66 24.48 -30.60
N LEU A 817 2.77 23.23 -31.07
CA LEU A 817 3.38 22.92 -32.36
C LEU A 817 2.58 23.55 -33.51
N LYS A 818 1.26 23.41 -33.53
CA LYS A 818 0.37 24.10 -34.49
C LYS A 818 0.55 25.62 -34.48
N ASP A 819 0.64 26.22 -33.28
CA ASP A 819 0.85 27.66 -33.11
C ASP A 819 2.22 28.11 -33.62
N LEU A 820 3.26 27.31 -33.39
CA LEU A 820 4.61 27.53 -33.92
C LEU A 820 4.64 27.42 -35.44
N PHE A 821 3.91 26.48 -36.04
CA PHE A 821 3.78 26.36 -37.49
C PHE A 821 3.04 27.56 -38.08
N SER A 822 1.95 27.98 -37.43
CA SER A 822 1.17 29.15 -37.83
C SER A 822 1.98 30.44 -37.74
N LYS A 823 2.89 30.57 -36.76
CA LYS A 823 3.77 31.73 -36.56
C LYS A 823 5.09 31.63 -37.33
N SER A 824 5.56 30.45 -37.73
CA SER A 824 6.81 30.29 -38.49
C SER A 824 6.74 30.85 -39.93
N MET A 825 5.53 31.16 -40.40
CA MET A 825 5.30 31.89 -41.65
C MET A 825 5.51 33.42 -41.49
N GLU A 826 5.64 33.92 -40.25
CA GLU A 826 5.88 35.32 -39.92
C GLU A 826 6.89 35.44 -38.75
N ASN A 827 8.13 35.81 -39.08
CA ASN A 827 9.20 36.34 -38.20
C ASN A 827 10.40 35.43 -37.92
N LEU A 828 11.53 35.83 -38.54
CA LEU A 828 12.89 35.48 -38.18
C LEU A 828 13.59 36.78 -37.77
N VAL A 829 13.88 37.02 -36.48
CA VAL A 829 15.03 37.81 -35.96
C VAL A 829 15.14 37.65 -34.41
N ASP A 830 16.36 37.31 -33.97
CA ASP A 830 17.05 37.51 -32.67
C ASP A 830 16.49 37.08 -31.29
N ARG A 831 17.25 36.22 -30.59
CA ARG A 831 18.21 36.58 -29.50
C ARG A 831 18.68 35.32 -28.74
N SER A 832 19.98 35.22 -28.48
CA SER A 832 20.53 34.42 -27.37
C SER A 832 21.77 35.13 -26.82
N VAL A 833 21.71 35.55 -25.56
CA VAL A 833 22.84 36.06 -24.78
C VAL A 833 22.97 35.17 -23.54
N SER A 834 24.11 34.52 -23.34
CA SER A 834 24.50 33.87 -22.09
C SER A 834 25.23 34.87 -21.18
N SER A 835 24.89 34.90 -19.88
CA SER A 835 25.42 35.87 -18.91
C SER A 835 26.58 35.34 -18.05
N PRO A 836 27.56 36.17 -17.67
CA PRO A 836 28.75 35.81 -16.86
C PRO A 836 28.49 35.56 -15.37
N MET A 837 27.25 35.66 -14.87
CA MET A 837 26.95 35.44 -13.44
C MET A 837 26.97 33.96 -13.00
N LYS A 838 26.95 33.00 -13.93
CA LYS A 838 26.76 31.57 -13.61
C LYS A 838 28.04 30.84 -13.19
N ASP A 839 29.20 31.33 -13.60
CA ASP A 839 30.50 30.71 -13.27
C ASP A 839 30.90 30.97 -11.81
N GLU A 840 30.54 32.13 -11.26
CA GLU A 840 30.75 32.44 -9.83
C GLU A 840 29.90 31.55 -8.91
N GLU A 841 28.64 31.26 -9.27
CA GLU A 841 27.77 30.37 -8.50
C GLU A 841 28.30 28.93 -8.48
N LYS A 842 28.80 28.44 -9.63
CA LYS A 842 29.37 27.09 -9.76
C LYS A 842 30.64 26.92 -8.91
N TYR A 843 31.47 27.96 -8.81
CA TYR A 843 32.65 27.97 -7.94
C TYR A 843 32.27 27.91 -6.46
N LEU A 844 31.30 28.72 -6.02
CA LEU A 844 30.84 28.75 -4.62
C LEU A 844 30.19 27.43 -4.18
N ILE A 845 29.45 26.76 -5.06
CA ILE A 845 28.86 25.43 -4.80
C ILE A 845 29.95 24.38 -4.57
N ARG A 846 31.02 24.36 -5.38
CA ARG A 846 32.15 23.43 -5.21
C ARG A 846 32.87 23.61 -3.87
N VAL A 847 33.14 24.85 -3.48
CA VAL A 847 33.79 25.18 -2.19
C VAL A 847 32.95 24.70 -0.99
N LEU A 848 31.62 24.81 -1.09
CA LEU A 848 30.72 24.28 -0.06
C LEU A 848 30.76 22.75 0.02
N LEU A 849 30.67 22.05 -1.11
CA LEU A 849 30.71 20.57 -1.15
C LEU A 849 32.03 19.98 -0.60
N GLU A 850 33.16 20.61 -0.90
CA GLU A 850 34.46 20.22 -0.34
C GLU A 850 34.51 20.43 1.18
N SER A 851 33.82 21.44 1.70
CA SER A 851 33.73 21.72 3.13
C SER A 851 32.87 20.69 3.88
N PHE A 852 31.80 20.20 3.26
CA PHE A 852 31.00 19.07 3.76
C PHE A 852 31.82 17.77 3.74
N SER A 853 32.52 17.49 2.65
CA SER A 853 33.28 16.24 2.45
C SER A 853 34.52 16.15 3.36
N SER A 854 35.13 17.29 3.70
CA SER A 854 36.32 17.35 4.57
C SER A 854 36.01 17.45 6.07
N ASN A 855 34.73 17.33 6.46
CA ASN A 855 34.25 17.34 7.85
C ASN A 855 34.63 18.60 8.66
N ARG A 856 34.94 19.72 7.99
CA ARG A 856 35.39 20.99 8.60
C ARG A 856 34.27 21.73 9.35
N LEU A 857 33.01 21.33 9.14
CA LEU A 857 31.82 21.92 9.75
C LEU A 857 31.49 21.33 11.14
N GLY A 858 32.10 20.21 11.54
CA GLY A 858 31.81 19.50 12.81
C GLY A 858 30.63 18.51 12.68
N ALA A 859 30.15 17.95 13.80
CA ALA A 859 28.96 17.10 13.78
C ALA A 859 27.67 17.94 13.69
N PRO A 860 26.67 17.55 12.88
CA PRO A 860 25.40 18.27 12.78
C PRO A 860 24.67 18.26 14.13
N ASN A 861 24.16 19.43 14.53
CA ASN A 861 23.53 19.66 15.83
C ASN A 861 22.02 19.96 15.74
N CYS A 862 21.48 20.17 14.53
CA CYS A 862 20.06 20.36 14.30
C CYS A 862 19.44 19.15 13.59
N LYS A 863 18.16 18.89 13.87
CA LYS A 863 17.35 17.93 13.11
C LYS A 863 16.37 18.68 12.22
N ALA A 864 16.46 18.48 10.91
CA ALA A 864 15.44 18.93 9.96
C ALA A 864 14.44 17.80 9.71
N ILE A 865 13.15 18.11 9.85
CA ILE A 865 12.05 17.20 9.49
C ILE A 865 11.59 17.59 8.09
N LEU A 866 11.76 16.69 7.12
CA LEU A 866 11.24 16.86 5.78
C LEU A 866 9.76 16.46 5.73
N HIS A 867 8.97 17.21 4.95
CA HIS A 867 7.56 16.90 4.71
C HIS A 867 7.38 16.29 3.32
N GLY A 868 6.72 15.14 3.25
CA GLY A 868 6.49 14.39 2.01
C GLY A 868 7.16 13.03 2.05
N PRO A 869 7.38 12.37 0.91
CA PRO A 869 7.17 12.84 -0.48
C PRO A 869 5.71 12.82 -0.94
N PHE A 870 5.32 13.81 -1.76
CA PHE A 870 3.97 14.00 -2.30
C PHE A 870 3.95 13.86 -3.81
N ASN A 871 2.82 13.43 -4.36
CA ASN A 871 2.58 13.45 -5.80
C ASN A 871 1.19 14.05 -6.07
N PRO A 872 1.07 15.17 -6.81
CA PRO A 872 -0.22 15.79 -7.10
C PRO A 872 -1.08 14.98 -8.08
N TYR A 873 -0.54 13.94 -8.73
CA TYR A 873 -1.26 12.99 -9.60
C TYR A 873 -2.02 11.90 -8.82
N GLU A 874 -2.42 12.21 -7.58
CA GLU A 874 -3.16 11.29 -6.72
C GLU A 874 -4.62 11.13 -7.21
N LEU A 875 -5.01 9.88 -7.45
CA LEU A 875 -6.40 9.55 -7.82
C LEU A 875 -7.29 9.59 -6.58
N LYS A 876 -8.35 10.39 -6.66
CA LYS A 876 -9.43 10.36 -5.66
C LYS A 876 -10.43 9.27 -6.03
N CYS A 877 -10.84 8.51 -5.02
CA CYS A 877 -11.78 7.41 -5.19
C CYS A 877 -13.16 7.87 -4.68
N HIS A 878 -14.20 7.67 -5.48
CA HIS A 878 -15.58 8.05 -5.18
C HIS A 878 -16.46 6.82 -5.16
N SER A 879 -17.29 6.65 -4.14
CA SER A 879 -18.24 5.53 -4.12
C SER A 879 -19.29 5.70 -5.23
N LEU A 880 -19.51 4.64 -6.02
CA LEU A 880 -20.62 4.59 -6.98
C LEU A 880 -21.96 4.42 -6.28
N THR A 881 -21.96 3.80 -5.09
CA THR A 881 -23.14 3.65 -4.26
C THR A 881 -23.44 4.94 -3.52
N ARG A 882 -24.13 5.86 -4.19
CA ARG A 882 -25.18 6.64 -3.52
C ARG A 882 -26.38 5.70 -3.36
N ILE A 883 -26.48 5.03 -2.20
CA ILE A 883 -27.67 4.26 -1.80
C ILE A 883 -28.82 5.26 -1.66
N SER A 884 -29.42 5.70 -2.77
CA SER A 884 -30.62 6.54 -2.81
C SER A 884 -31.19 6.78 -4.23
N LYS A 885 -31.04 5.87 -5.19
CA LYS A 885 -31.78 5.95 -6.48
C LYS A 885 -32.89 4.91 -6.68
N PHE A 886 -33.06 3.99 -5.73
CA PHE A 886 -34.28 3.15 -5.63
C PHE A 886 -35.29 3.68 -4.60
N ARG A 887 -35.11 4.91 -4.10
CA ARG A 887 -36.14 5.61 -3.33
C ARG A 887 -36.90 6.53 -4.29
N TYR A 888 -38.07 6.06 -4.72
CA TYR A 888 -39.11 6.71 -5.52
C TYR A 888 -38.81 6.91 -7.01
N ASP A 889 -39.28 5.95 -7.83
CA ASP A 889 -40.22 6.22 -8.93
C ASP A 889 -41.50 5.42 -8.67
#